data_AF-A0A317VVX7-F1
#
_entry.id   AF-A0A317VVX7-F1
#
_cell.length_a   1.000
_cell.length_b   1.000
_cell.length_c   1.000
_cell.angle_alpha   90.00
_cell.angle_beta   90.00
_cell.angle_gamma   90.00
#
_symmetry.space_group_name_H-M   'P 1'
#
loop_
_entity.id
_entity.type
_entity.pdbx_description
1 polymer ?
#
loop_
_entity_poly.entity_id
_entity_poly.type
_entity_poly.pdbx_seq_one_letter_code
_entity_poly.pdbx_strand_id
1 'polypeptide(L)'
;MLPLVLMSLAAVATASSNYTLPSNFNISAVSYTDRSSWCTAERNSCPEICGGVAISNSCDPSTLDFSCTCSNGSTADVAEYTQTIPFFVCEETYAQCIQASTSLDEQEECQSTREKDCGTLNASAVSTESSTTTTATSLTTATSTASSSSDKSTTATSTTSSTSSSSTSNAAVRLAQEHATGLLATVLFVGLRLGSFTELADEFAQYIDALRKPEAASSLQTEISPLLQPLREQEQSDAEPDRKQRDEVLKKLVSAAVVLNSAPEKEIISAYNLLVHLVHQASDPDMFLSRICTYLAKPISSPQFGASLAISILSTIFNTLAPSDCSRYHVLLATVAVIRQSGSSIAFDALKSQLSTQLPGWLAAWELDADEAQRLHLAIADAAQASGDPELAQTHVVQALQTIPAANASAPEARELAVRALTSALTHPAVFDFTPLTASDAVQALRTSDNTLFELLEIFTADTLDAYDAFVTATPLADISGGVLAEAGEALQNKMRLLTLASLAASTPSRSLPYETIATALRVPATDVEKWVIDTIRAGLVEGKLSQLRSEFLVHRATYRVFGEKQWAEVQGRLMVWRRSLEQVLGVVRSERERFVREGLQAAQAAEEAAQGKGNDKSKGSDRRRHGNNNSSSSSQQQQQPAAVAPASAPVEAVTAE
;
A
#
# COMPACT_ATOMS: atom_id res chain seq x y z
N MET A 1 13.97 58.11 12.43
CA MET A 1 12.81 58.39 13.30
C MET A 1 11.58 57.66 12.76
N LEU A 2 11.48 56.36 13.03
CA LEU A 2 10.31 55.46 13.03
C LEU A 2 10.82 54.15 13.69
N PRO A 3 9.97 53.23 14.21
CA PRO A 3 10.23 52.67 15.55
C PRO A 3 10.91 51.30 15.55
N LEU A 4 11.57 50.98 16.66
CA LEU A 4 11.85 49.59 17.03
C LEU A 4 10.52 48.88 17.34
N VAL A 5 10.37 47.65 16.87
CA VAL A 5 9.36 46.71 17.36
C VAL A 5 10.10 45.60 18.11
N LEU A 6 9.84 45.48 19.41
CA LEU A 6 10.30 44.33 20.19
C LEU A 6 9.49 43.10 19.77
N MET A 7 10.15 42.06 19.26
CA MET A 7 9.55 40.74 19.19
C MET A 7 9.53 40.13 20.60
N SER A 8 8.36 40.18 21.23
CA SER A 8 8.09 39.46 22.48
C SER A 8 8.12 37.95 22.25
N LEU A 9 8.85 37.22 23.08
CA LEU A 9 8.88 35.76 23.04
C LEU A 9 7.52 35.21 23.49
N ALA A 10 6.62 34.93 22.54
CA ALA A 10 5.37 34.25 22.81
C ALA A 10 5.66 32.77 23.07
N ALA A 11 5.41 32.31 24.30
CA ALA A 11 5.43 30.88 24.59
C ALA A 11 4.30 30.20 23.81
N VAL A 12 4.65 29.32 22.87
CA VAL A 12 3.66 28.50 22.15
C VAL A 12 3.12 27.49 23.15
N ALA A 13 1.89 27.73 23.64
CA ALA A 13 1.17 26.74 24.40
C ALA A 13 0.81 25.57 23.47
N THR A 14 1.45 24.43 23.67
CA THR A 14 1.09 23.18 22.99
C THR A 14 -0.29 22.76 23.47
N ALA A 15 -1.28 22.76 22.57
CA ALA A 15 -2.61 22.20 22.84
C ALA A 15 -2.52 20.67 22.87
N SER A 16 -2.16 20.11 24.03
CA SER A 16 -2.19 18.66 24.27
C SER A 16 -3.61 18.12 24.17
N SER A 17 -3.76 16.92 23.62
CA SER A 17 -4.98 16.13 23.79
C SER A 17 -5.25 15.95 25.30
N ASN A 18 -6.51 15.99 25.74
CA ASN A 18 -6.87 15.85 27.17
C ASN A 18 -6.86 14.38 27.63
N TYR A 19 -5.81 13.65 27.27
CA TYR A 19 -5.60 12.25 27.61
C TYR A 19 -4.58 12.15 28.74
N THR A 20 -4.88 11.32 29.74
CA THR A 20 -3.98 11.01 30.86
C THR A 20 -3.77 9.51 30.92
N LEU A 21 -2.51 9.07 30.98
CA LEU A 21 -2.17 7.65 31.10
C LEU A 21 -2.88 7.00 32.32
N PRO A 22 -3.42 5.78 32.20
CA PRO A 22 -3.99 5.04 33.32
C PRO A 22 -2.99 4.84 34.45
N SER A 23 -3.44 4.91 35.71
CA SER A 23 -2.57 4.78 36.89
C SER A 23 -1.96 3.38 37.08
N ASN A 24 -2.48 2.38 36.37
CA ASN A 24 -1.99 1.01 36.28
C ASN A 24 -1.09 0.74 35.06
N PHE A 25 -0.89 1.71 34.16
CA PHE A 25 0.00 1.56 33.00
C PHE A 25 1.46 1.87 33.36
N ASN A 26 2.37 0.91 33.12
CA ASN A 26 3.80 1.12 33.30
C ASN A 26 4.52 1.42 31.98
N ILE A 27 4.70 2.72 31.69
CA ILE A 27 5.46 3.21 30.53
C ILE A 27 6.93 2.72 30.47
N SER A 28 7.51 2.28 31.59
CA SER A 28 8.90 1.78 31.64
C SER A 28 9.04 0.30 31.24
N ALA A 29 7.94 -0.46 31.22
CA ALA A 29 7.93 -1.82 30.64
C ALA A 29 7.95 -1.77 29.10
N VAL A 30 7.42 -0.70 28.51
CA VAL A 30 7.32 -0.52 27.06
C VAL A 30 8.64 0.00 26.47
N SER A 31 9.14 -0.65 25.43
CA SER A 31 10.38 -0.20 24.76
C SER A 31 10.21 1.17 24.10
N TYR A 32 11.32 1.89 23.90
CA TYR A 32 11.30 3.17 23.18
C TYR A 32 10.92 2.98 21.70
N THR A 33 11.30 1.85 21.11
CA THR A 33 10.96 1.48 19.73
C THR A 33 9.45 1.29 19.54
N ASP A 34 8.77 0.65 20.49
CA ASP A 34 7.32 0.45 20.41
C ASP A 34 6.57 1.77 20.63
N ARG A 35 6.97 2.56 21.63
CA ARG A 35 6.40 3.91 21.83
C ARG A 35 6.62 4.84 20.62
N SER A 36 7.73 4.65 19.89
CA SER A 36 7.99 5.37 18.64
C SER A 36 7.10 4.90 17.48
N SER A 37 6.76 3.61 17.41
CA SER A 37 5.81 3.08 16.43
C SER A 37 4.37 3.53 16.76
N TRP A 38 3.96 3.49 18.03
CA TRP A 38 2.66 3.99 18.50
C TRP A 38 2.48 5.48 18.20
N CYS A 39 3.48 6.31 18.54
CA CYS A 39 3.49 7.73 18.16
C CYS A 39 3.51 7.97 16.65
N THR A 40 3.84 6.98 15.82
CA THR A 40 3.78 7.08 14.36
C THR A 40 2.40 6.68 13.84
N ALA A 41 1.80 5.63 14.40
CA ALA A 41 0.40 5.25 14.14
C ALA A 41 -0.58 6.37 14.53
N GLU A 42 -0.46 6.97 15.73
CA GLU A 42 -1.26 8.13 16.17
C GLU A 42 -1.23 9.27 15.13
N ARG A 43 -0.03 9.60 14.63
CA ARG A 43 0.16 10.68 13.66
C ARG A 43 -0.39 10.36 12.26
N ASN A 44 -0.61 9.09 11.95
CA ASN A 44 -1.28 8.65 10.71
C ASN A 44 -2.81 8.56 10.89
N SER A 45 -3.28 8.17 12.07
CA SER A 45 -4.71 8.08 12.42
C SER A 45 -5.36 9.46 12.59
N CYS A 46 -4.65 10.42 13.20
CA CYS A 46 -5.17 11.76 13.49
C CYS A 46 -5.71 12.51 12.25
N PRO A 47 -5.02 12.57 11.10
CA PRO A 47 -5.57 13.16 9.87
C PRO A 47 -6.87 12.51 9.38
N GLU A 48 -6.98 11.17 9.40
CA GLU A 48 -8.19 10.46 8.97
C GLU A 48 -9.38 10.76 9.89
N ILE A 49 -9.17 10.72 11.21
CA ILE A 49 -10.20 11.09 12.21
C ILE A 49 -10.64 12.55 12.04
N CYS A 50 -9.73 13.43 11.60
CA CYS A 50 -10.02 14.83 11.27
C CYS A 50 -10.57 15.08 9.85
N GLY A 51 -10.91 14.04 9.08
CA GLY A 51 -11.45 14.19 7.71
C GLY A 51 -10.44 14.68 6.68
N GLY A 52 -9.15 14.36 6.88
CA GLY A 52 -8.05 14.54 5.93
C GLY A 52 -6.97 15.55 6.36
N VAL A 53 -7.24 16.48 7.28
CA VAL A 53 -6.27 17.51 7.70
C VAL A 53 -6.36 17.85 9.19
N ALA A 54 -5.25 17.67 9.90
CA ALA A 54 -5.01 18.16 11.26
C ALA A 54 -4.06 19.38 11.26
N ILE A 55 -4.35 20.37 12.11
CA ILE A 55 -3.54 21.58 12.32
C ILE A 55 -2.41 21.32 13.32
N SER A 56 -2.68 20.58 14.40
CA SER A 56 -1.65 20.02 15.28
C SER A 56 -1.72 18.50 15.22
N ASN A 57 -0.56 17.88 15.02
CA ASN A 57 -0.40 16.43 14.89
C ASN A 57 1.00 16.03 15.39
N SER A 58 1.13 15.79 16.69
CA SER A 58 2.42 15.56 17.37
C SER A 58 2.32 14.47 18.42
N CYS A 59 3.38 13.70 18.64
CA CYS A 59 3.45 12.71 19.73
C CYS A 59 4.91 12.56 20.21
N ASP A 60 5.13 12.49 21.52
CA ASP A 60 6.44 12.28 22.14
C ASP A 60 6.60 10.84 22.66
N PRO A 61 7.50 10.00 22.09
CA PRO A 61 7.69 8.62 22.54
C PRO A 61 8.22 8.45 23.97
N SER A 62 8.72 9.52 24.60
CA SER A 62 9.24 9.48 25.97
C SER A 62 8.13 9.51 27.03
N THR A 63 7.07 10.29 26.81
CA THR A 63 5.93 10.46 27.72
C THR A 63 4.61 9.88 27.20
N LEU A 64 4.50 9.63 25.90
CA LEU A 64 3.25 9.38 25.15
C LEU A 64 2.26 10.56 25.14
N ASP A 65 2.70 11.78 25.47
CA ASP A 65 1.92 12.99 25.24
C ASP A 65 1.74 13.23 23.74
N PHE A 66 0.51 13.56 23.32
CA PHE A 66 0.19 13.85 21.93
C PHE A 66 -0.74 15.05 21.76
N SER A 67 -0.83 15.56 20.52
CA SER A 67 -1.85 16.52 20.11
C SER A 67 -2.46 16.09 18.79
N CYS A 68 -3.80 16.08 18.72
CA CYS A 68 -4.56 15.96 17.48
C CYS A 68 -5.66 17.04 17.46
N THR A 69 -5.49 18.07 16.64
CA THR A 69 -6.50 19.11 16.41
C THR A 69 -6.84 19.23 14.94
N CYS A 70 -8.12 19.21 14.60
CA CYS A 70 -8.59 19.23 13.23
C CYS A 70 -8.59 20.64 12.62
N SER A 71 -8.74 20.72 11.30
CA SER A 71 -8.95 21.98 10.54
C SER A 71 -10.00 22.93 11.15
N ASN A 72 -11.01 22.38 11.82
CA ASN A 72 -12.11 23.11 12.47
C ASN A 72 -11.76 23.69 13.86
N GLY A 73 -10.54 23.49 14.36
CA GLY A 73 -10.10 23.92 15.70
C GLY A 73 -10.54 23.02 16.85
N SER A 74 -11.29 21.96 16.58
CA SER A 74 -11.65 20.92 17.54
C SER A 74 -10.51 19.94 17.78
N THR A 75 -10.27 19.55 19.04
CA THR A 75 -9.53 18.33 19.35
C THR A 75 -10.29 17.11 18.84
N ALA A 76 -9.62 16.18 18.17
CA ALA A 76 -10.23 14.89 17.83
C ALA A 76 -10.42 14.03 19.08
N ASP A 77 -11.50 13.25 19.15
CA ASP A 77 -11.56 12.12 20.06
C ASP A 77 -10.93 10.91 19.36
N VAL A 78 -9.77 10.48 19.86
CA VAL A 78 -9.00 9.36 19.30
C VAL A 78 -9.14 8.10 20.16
N ALA A 79 -9.85 8.15 21.29
CA ALA A 79 -9.94 7.05 22.24
C ALA A 79 -10.80 5.88 21.72
N GLU A 80 -11.85 6.17 20.94
CA GLU A 80 -12.70 5.16 20.32
C GLU A 80 -12.01 4.39 19.18
N TYR A 81 -10.88 4.89 18.66
CA TYR A 81 -10.21 4.38 17.47
C TYR A 81 -9.02 3.46 17.80
N THR A 82 -8.86 2.42 16.98
CA THR A 82 -7.66 1.59 16.88
C THR A 82 -6.50 2.37 16.25
N GLN A 83 -5.27 1.93 16.48
CA GLN A 83 -4.04 2.57 15.99
C GLN A 83 -3.80 4.00 16.51
N THR A 84 -4.21 4.27 17.75
CA THR A 84 -4.03 5.54 18.49
C THR A 84 -3.30 5.30 19.81
N ILE A 85 -2.75 6.34 20.45
CA ILE A 85 -2.09 6.21 21.75
C ILE A 85 -3.00 5.57 22.82
N PRO A 86 -4.27 5.98 23.00
CA PRO A 86 -5.16 5.33 23.96
C PRO A 86 -5.36 3.84 23.69
N PHE A 87 -5.49 3.44 22.43
CA PHE A 87 -5.62 2.03 22.04
C PHE A 87 -4.37 1.21 22.43
N PHE A 88 -3.17 1.65 22.04
CA PHE A 88 -1.95 0.91 22.36
C PHE A 88 -1.66 0.87 23.86
N VAL A 89 -1.91 1.97 24.58
CA VAL A 89 -1.80 2.01 26.04
C VAL A 89 -2.81 1.05 26.69
N CYS A 90 -4.02 0.91 26.15
CA CYS A 90 -5.03 -0.02 26.66
C CYS A 90 -4.63 -1.50 26.45
N GLU A 91 -4.22 -1.88 25.23
CA GLU A 91 -3.75 -3.24 24.92
C GLU A 91 -2.52 -3.63 25.76
N GLU A 92 -1.56 -2.71 25.94
CA GLU A 92 -0.39 -2.94 26.79
C GLU A 92 -0.76 -2.99 28.28
N THR A 93 -1.73 -2.17 28.73
CA THR A 93 -2.24 -2.26 30.11
C THR A 93 -2.91 -3.61 30.36
N TYR A 94 -3.63 -4.15 29.38
CA TYR A 94 -4.14 -5.52 29.41
C TYR A 94 -3.01 -6.56 29.46
N ALA A 95 -1.96 -6.41 28.64
CA ALA A 95 -0.81 -7.31 28.66
C ALA A 95 -0.10 -7.31 30.03
N GLN A 96 0.05 -6.14 30.66
CA GLN A 96 0.62 -6.00 32.01
C GLN A 96 -0.32 -6.56 33.10
N CYS A 97 -1.64 -6.43 32.94
CA CYS A 97 -2.66 -7.04 33.80
C CYS A 97 -2.55 -8.57 33.79
N ILE A 98 -2.50 -9.18 32.59
CA ILE A 98 -2.34 -10.63 32.44
C ILE A 98 -0.99 -11.11 33.01
N GLN A 99 0.11 -10.38 32.82
CA GLN A 99 1.42 -10.70 33.41
C GLN A 99 1.44 -10.62 34.95
N ALA A 100 0.56 -9.82 35.56
CA ALA A 100 0.42 -9.70 37.01
C ALA A 100 -0.56 -10.74 37.61
N SER A 101 -1.48 -11.28 36.81
CA SER A 101 -2.47 -12.27 37.23
C SER A 101 -1.84 -13.59 37.70
N THR A 102 -2.48 -14.24 38.69
CA THR A 102 -2.05 -15.54 39.24
C THR A 102 -3.14 -16.62 39.18
N SER A 103 -4.38 -16.22 38.90
CA SER A 103 -5.57 -17.05 38.79
C SER A 103 -6.35 -16.77 37.51
N LEU A 104 -7.27 -17.67 37.15
CA LEU A 104 -8.10 -17.52 35.94
C LEU A 104 -9.15 -16.41 36.10
N ASP A 105 -9.73 -16.28 37.30
CA ASP A 105 -10.69 -15.23 37.66
C ASP A 105 -10.11 -13.81 37.43
N GLU A 106 -8.84 -13.59 37.81
CA GLU A 106 -8.10 -12.34 37.55
C GLU A 106 -7.90 -12.08 36.04
N GLN A 107 -7.74 -13.13 35.23
CA GLN A 107 -7.56 -13.01 33.78
C GLN A 107 -8.88 -12.66 33.07
N GLU A 108 -10.02 -13.17 33.54
CA GLU A 108 -11.34 -12.77 33.06
C GLU A 108 -11.65 -11.29 33.42
N GLU A 109 -11.23 -10.80 34.59
CA GLU A 109 -11.36 -9.37 34.95
C GLU A 109 -10.47 -8.47 34.07
N CYS A 110 -9.22 -8.87 33.81
CA CYS A 110 -8.35 -8.19 32.83
C CYS A 110 -8.99 -8.14 31.43
N GLN A 111 -9.54 -9.25 30.94
CA GLN A 111 -10.19 -9.31 29.63
C GLN A 111 -11.46 -8.44 29.56
N SER A 112 -12.28 -8.45 30.61
CA SER A 112 -13.47 -7.61 30.73
C SER A 112 -13.13 -6.11 30.67
N THR A 113 -12.00 -5.72 31.25
CA THR A 113 -11.47 -4.33 31.19
C THR A 113 -11.04 -3.98 29.76
N ARG A 114 -10.27 -4.85 29.08
CA ARG A 114 -9.84 -4.63 27.68
C ARG A 114 -11.03 -4.42 26.74
N GLU A 115 -12.04 -5.29 26.82
CA GLU A 115 -13.22 -5.24 25.94
C GLU A 115 -14.16 -4.06 26.22
N LYS A 116 -13.95 -3.36 27.33
CA LYS A 116 -14.69 -2.18 27.77
C LYS A 116 -13.99 -0.87 27.40
N ASP A 117 -12.68 -0.80 27.62
CA ASP A 117 -11.92 0.46 27.66
C ASP A 117 -11.00 0.68 26.44
N CYS A 118 -10.79 -0.34 25.58
CA CYS A 118 -9.95 -0.21 24.37
C CYS A 118 -10.78 0.20 23.13
N GLY A 119 -10.24 1.13 22.32
CA GLY A 119 -10.86 1.59 21.07
C GLY A 119 -11.06 0.47 20.04
N THR A 120 -12.17 0.52 19.29
CA THR A 120 -12.57 -0.52 18.32
C THR A 120 -12.86 -0.01 16.91
N LEU A 121 -12.95 1.30 16.71
CA LEU A 121 -13.19 1.91 15.40
C LEU A 121 -11.92 1.90 14.53
N ASN A 122 -12.07 1.88 13.21
CA ASN A 122 -10.94 2.00 12.28
C ASN A 122 -10.99 3.37 11.59
N ALA A 123 -9.98 4.21 11.83
CA ALA A 123 -9.92 5.57 11.28
C ALA A 123 -10.00 5.58 9.74
N SER A 124 -9.33 4.63 9.07
CA SER A 124 -9.32 4.50 7.61
C SER A 124 -10.63 4.00 6.99
N ALA A 125 -11.67 3.75 7.80
CA ALA A 125 -13.01 3.46 7.31
C ALA A 125 -13.90 4.71 7.20
N VAL A 126 -13.51 5.83 7.82
CA VAL A 126 -14.33 7.05 7.93
C VAL A 126 -14.32 7.90 6.64
N SER A 127 -13.31 7.73 5.79
CA SER A 127 -13.06 8.55 4.59
C SER A 127 -14.08 8.39 3.45
N THR A 128 -15.19 7.65 3.65
CA THR A 128 -16.20 7.32 2.61
C THR A 128 -17.66 7.51 3.05
N GLU A 129 -18.00 8.44 3.96
CA GLU A 129 -19.41 8.80 4.14
C GLU A 129 -19.67 10.27 4.50
N SER A 130 -20.62 10.89 3.79
CA SER A 130 -21.11 12.25 4.08
C SER A 130 -22.63 12.27 4.13
N SER A 131 -23.15 12.43 5.35
CA SER A 131 -24.50 12.92 5.66
C SER A 131 -25.71 12.14 5.12
N THR A 132 -26.15 11.12 5.88
CA THR A 132 -27.59 10.96 6.19
C THR A 132 -27.80 10.55 7.64
N THR A 133 -28.81 11.14 8.29
CA THR A 133 -29.18 10.85 9.68
C THR A 133 -30.19 9.70 9.78
N THR A 134 -29.96 8.72 10.66
CA THR A 134 -31.02 8.04 11.43
C THR A 134 -30.44 7.29 12.64
N THR A 135 -31.31 6.87 13.56
CA THR A 135 -30.96 6.49 14.95
C THR A 135 -31.06 4.98 15.24
N ALA A 136 -30.08 4.45 15.99
CA ALA A 136 -30.14 3.23 16.83
C ALA A 136 -30.47 1.88 16.13
N THR A 137 -30.02 0.71 16.58
CA THR A 137 -29.78 0.22 17.96
C THR A 137 -28.73 -0.91 17.96
N SER A 138 -28.17 -1.27 19.11
CA SER A 138 -27.11 -2.28 19.31
C SER A 138 -27.58 -3.75 19.37
N LEU A 139 -26.65 -4.70 19.17
CA LEU A 139 -26.30 -5.82 20.09
C LEU A 139 -25.47 -6.97 19.43
N THR A 140 -24.26 -7.23 19.96
CA THR A 140 -23.62 -8.53 20.35
C THR A 140 -23.76 -9.83 19.49
N THR A 141 -22.80 -10.78 19.42
CA THR A 141 -21.53 -11.05 20.15
C THR A 141 -20.65 -12.08 19.41
N ALA A 142 -19.32 -12.00 19.58
CA ALA A 142 -18.30 -13.09 19.77
C ALA A 142 -18.33 -14.38 18.86
N THR A 143 -17.41 -15.36 18.85
CA THR A 143 -16.20 -15.78 19.65
C THR A 143 -15.35 -16.71 18.69
N SER A 144 -14.12 -17.24 18.87
CA SER A 144 -13.12 -17.38 19.96
C SER A 144 -11.71 -17.69 19.39
N THR A 145 -10.62 -17.36 20.11
CA THR A 145 -9.36 -18.19 20.34
C THR A 145 -8.44 -18.64 19.17
N ALA A 146 -7.12 -18.91 19.33
CA ALA A 146 -6.22 -18.88 20.50
C ALA A 146 -4.70 -18.90 20.12
N SER A 147 -3.85 -18.43 21.05
CA SER A 147 -2.49 -18.94 21.46
C SER A 147 -1.32 -19.09 20.46
N SER A 148 -0.03 -19.11 20.87
CA SER A 148 0.75 -18.45 21.95
C SER A 148 2.25 -18.84 21.85
N SER A 149 3.16 -18.15 22.59
CA SER A 149 4.58 -18.50 22.87
C SER A 149 5.61 -18.41 21.70
N SER A 150 6.91 -18.13 21.89
CA SER A 150 7.64 -17.53 23.04
C SER A 150 9.06 -17.04 22.67
N ASP A 151 9.48 -15.94 23.31
CA ASP A 151 10.83 -15.61 23.82
C ASP A 151 12.12 -16.03 23.09
N LYS A 152 12.96 -15.03 22.75
CA LYS A 152 14.21 -14.79 23.51
C LYS A 152 14.85 -13.41 23.32
N SER A 153 15.66 -13.01 24.30
CA SER A 153 16.31 -11.70 24.43
C SER A 153 17.84 -11.76 24.33
N THR A 154 18.49 -10.62 24.06
CA THR A 154 19.77 -10.25 24.73
C THR A 154 20.06 -8.74 24.68
N THR A 155 20.41 -8.21 25.86
CA THR A 155 21.25 -7.04 26.20
C THR A 155 22.42 -6.72 25.25
N ALA A 156 23.03 -5.52 25.19
CA ALA A 156 22.77 -4.16 25.73
C ALA A 156 23.82 -3.21 25.08
N THR A 157 23.69 -1.87 25.07
CA THR A 157 24.06 -0.95 26.18
C THR A 157 23.83 0.50 25.72
N SER A 158 23.51 1.41 26.64
CA SER A 158 23.18 2.81 26.35
C SER A 158 24.32 3.80 26.60
N THR A 159 24.33 4.90 25.84
CA THR A 159 24.62 6.26 26.36
C THR A 159 23.94 7.33 25.52
N THR A 160 23.59 8.44 26.17
CA THR A 160 22.71 9.51 25.66
C THR A 160 23.44 10.81 25.37
N SER A 161 23.00 11.56 24.34
CA SER A 161 22.60 12.97 24.51
C SER A 161 21.93 13.52 23.25
N SER A 162 20.68 13.95 23.34
CA SER A 162 19.89 14.50 22.24
C SER A 162 19.67 16.01 22.37
N THR A 163 19.75 16.75 21.27
CA THR A 163 19.28 18.14 21.18
C THR A 163 18.14 18.20 20.17
N SER A 164 16.99 18.78 20.55
CA SER A 164 15.76 18.71 19.77
C SER A 164 15.53 19.90 18.85
N SER A 165 15.10 19.65 17.61
CA SER A 165 14.43 20.62 16.75
C SER A 165 13.47 19.94 15.76
N SER A 166 12.53 20.74 15.26
CA SER A 166 11.25 20.38 14.66
C SER A 166 11.28 19.57 13.35
N SER A 167 10.12 19.00 13.01
CA SER A 167 9.89 18.09 11.89
C SER A 167 9.68 18.77 10.53
N THR A 168 10.30 18.20 9.49
CA THR A 168 9.74 18.11 8.13
C THR A 168 9.89 16.68 7.61
N SER A 169 8.97 16.26 6.74
CA SER A 169 8.82 14.86 6.32
C SER A 169 9.78 14.50 5.18
N ASN A 170 10.84 13.74 5.46
CA ASN A 170 11.50 12.83 4.51
C ASN A 170 12.57 11.98 5.22
N ALA A 171 12.40 10.65 5.25
CA ALA A 171 13.33 9.75 5.95
C ALA A 171 14.73 9.70 5.31
N ALA A 172 14.83 9.89 3.99
CA ALA A 172 16.09 9.84 3.24
C ALA A 172 17.10 10.97 3.58
N VAL A 173 16.67 12.03 4.26
CA VAL A 173 17.55 13.16 4.65
C VAL A 173 18.32 12.86 5.95
N ARG A 174 17.81 11.98 6.82
CA ARG A 174 18.26 11.89 8.22
C ARG A 174 19.62 11.22 8.45
N LEU A 175 20.22 10.56 7.46
CA LEU A 175 21.57 9.99 7.60
C LEU A 175 22.71 10.99 7.28
N ALA A 176 22.40 12.14 6.67
CA ALA A 176 23.41 13.11 6.24
C ALA A 176 23.85 14.10 7.34
N GLN A 177 23.13 14.19 8.45
CA GLN A 177 23.09 15.41 9.27
C GLN A 177 23.88 15.34 10.59
N GLU A 178 24.40 14.18 11.01
CA GLU A 178 25.07 14.00 12.31
C GLU A 178 26.62 13.97 12.28
N HIS A 179 27.26 14.27 11.14
CA HIS A 179 28.73 14.27 11.04
C HIS A 179 29.40 15.57 10.57
N ALA A 180 28.64 16.65 10.36
CA ALA A 180 29.13 17.95 9.86
C ALA A 180 29.89 18.82 10.90
N THR A 181 30.74 18.22 11.74
CA THR A 181 31.69 18.93 12.62
C THR A 181 32.95 19.35 11.85
N GLY A 182 32.80 20.35 10.97
CA GLY A 182 33.90 20.96 10.21
C GLY A 182 33.64 22.45 9.98
N LEU A 183 34.59 23.31 10.37
CA LEU A 183 34.42 24.77 10.44
C LEU A 183 34.10 25.45 9.09
N LEU A 184 34.42 24.78 7.98
CA LEU A 184 34.17 25.25 6.60
C LEU A 184 32.76 24.93 6.11
N ALA A 185 32.15 23.82 6.53
CA ALA A 185 30.80 23.44 6.09
C ALA A 185 29.74 24.46 6.54
N THR A 186 29.95 25.07 7.71
CA THR A 186 29.12 26.17 8.22
C THR A 186 29.27 27.47 7.44
N VAL A 187 30.40 27.71 6.77
CA VAL A 187 30.57 28.86 5.87
C VAL A 187 29.78 28.62 4.58
N LEU A 188 29.93 27.45 3.97
CA LEU A 188 29.26 27.08 2.71
C LEU A 188 27.73 27.18 2.81
N PHE A 189 27.14 26.72 3.92
CA PHE A 189 25.69 26.78 4.13
C PHE A 189 25.13 28.18 4.45
N VAL A 190 25.97 29.12 4.90
CA VAL A 190 25.57 30.54 5.05
C VAL A 190 25.76 31.29 3.72
N GLY A 191 26.88 31.03 3.01
CA GLY A 191 27.14 31.56 1.68
C GLY A 191 26.07 31.19 0.66
N LEU A 192 25.54 29.95 0.72
CA LEU A 192 24.45 29.45 -0.12
C LEU A 192 23.15 30.28 -0.12
N ARG A 193 23.00 31.28 0.76
CA ARG A 193 21.83 32.17 0.80
C ARG A 193 22.15 33.66 0.68
N LEU A 194 23.42 34.06 0.55
CA LEU A 194 23.85 35.47 0.50
C LEU A 194 25.01 35.76 -0.47
N GLY A 195 25.82 34.78 -0.88
CA GLY A 195 26.95 34.97 -1.78
C GLY A 195 26.54 35.13 -3.24
N SER A 196 27.30 35.91 -4.02
CA SER A 196 27.05 36.08 -5.45
C SER A 196 27.51 34.86 -6.28
N PHE A 197 27.16 34.79 -7.57
CA PHE A 197 27.64 33.70 -8.43
C PHE A 197 29.17 33.75 -8.54
N THR A 198 29.77 34.94 -8.65
CA THR A 198 31.23 35.07 -8.79
C THR A 198 32.03 34.87 -7.51
N GLU A 199 31.39 34.94 -6.34
CA GLU A 199 31.98 34.58 -5.05
C GLU A 199 31.95 33.06 -4.86
N LEU A 200 30.75 32.47 -4.98
CA LEU A 200 30.53 31.03 -4.81
C LEU A 200 31.30 30.18 -5.84
N ALA A 201 31.48 30.66 -7.07
CA ALA A 201 32.27 29.98 -8.09
C ALA A 201 33.78 30.02 -7.83
N ASP A 202 34.29 31.08 -7.17
CA ASP A 202 35.71 31.25 -6.83
C ASP A 202 36.07 30.34 -5.64
N GLU A 203 35.27 30.35 -4.57
CA GLU A 203 35.41 29.44 -3.43
C GLU A 203 35.35 27.97 -3.86
N PHE A 204 34.39 27.61 -4.71
CA PHE A 204 34.22 26.24 -5.20
C PHE A 204 35.38 25.80 -6.12
N ALA A 205 35.95 26.71 -6.91
CA ALA A 205 37.17 26.42 -7.69
C ALA A 205 38.38 26.15 -6.79
N GLN A 206 38.57 26.96 -5.74
CA GLN A 206 39.63 26.77 -4.74
C GLN A 206 39.48 25.42 -4.00
N TYR A 207 38.26 25.02 -3.67
CA TYR A 207 37.97 23.71 -3.06
C TYR A 207 38.34 22.53 -3.99
N ILE A 208 38.00 22.60 -5.28
CA ILE A 208 38.39 21.58 -6.25
C ILE A 208 39.91 21.52 -6.42
N ASP A 209 40.60 22.65 -6.47
CA ASP A 209 42.08 22.69 -6.55
C ASP A 209 42.74 22.05 -5.32
N ALA A 210 42.19 22.27 -4.11
CA ALA A 210 42.67 21.64 -2.89
C ALA A 210 42.52 20.11 -2.90
N LEU A 211 41.42 19.59 -3.45
CA LEU A 211 41.20 18.15 -3.62
C LEU A 211 42.09 17.51 -4.70
N ARG A 212 42.38 18.23 -5.78
CA ARG A 212 43.07 17.71 -6.98
C ARG A 212 44.53 17.33 -6.74
N LYS A 213 45.16 17.81 -5.66
CA LYS A 213 46.60 17.67 -5.32
C LYS A 213 47.52 18.40 -6.33
N PRO A 214 48.77 18.76 -5.95
CA PRO A 214 49.58 19.74 -6.71
C PRO A 214 50.30 19.17 -7.95
N GLU A 215 49.70 18.20 -8.66
CA GLU A 215 50.31 17.55 -9.83
C GLU A 215 49.94 18.21 -11.17
N ALA A 216 48.98 19.14 -11.20
CA ALA A 216 48.51 19.82 -12.40
C ALA A 216 49.00 21.28 -12.49
N ALA A 217 49.57 21.66 -13.64
CA ALA A 217 50.36 22.89 -13.81
C ALA A 217 49.57 24.22 -13.89
N SER A 218 48.24 24.17 -13.98
CA SER A 218 47.33 25.33 -13.90
C SER A 218 46.27 25.08 -12.84
N SER A 219 46.06 26.02 -11.92
CA SER A 219 44.96 25.93 -10.95
C SER A 219 43.63 26.27 -11.63
N LEU A 220 42.57 25.52 -11.33
CA LEU A 220 41.22 25.78 -11.83
C LEU A 220 40.79 27.22 -11.51
N GLN A 221 41.19 27.74 -10.34
CA GLN A 221 40.99 29.14 -9.98
C GLN A 221 41.64 30.11 -10.98
N THR A 222 42.92 29.93 -11.35
CA THR A 222 43.59 30.81 -12.34
C THR A 222 42.97 30.71 -13.74
N GLU A 223 42.36 29.58 -14.06
CA GLU A 223 41.66 29.36 -15.33
C GLU A 223 40.24 29.94 -15.40
N ILE A 224 39.64 30.27 -14.25
CA ILE A 224 38.27 30.78 -14.11
C ILE A 224 38.25 32.27 -13.72
N SER A 225 39.23 32.73 -12.94
CA SER A 225 39.40 34.13 -12.53
C SER A 225 39.18 35.17 -13.66
N PRO A 226 39.77 35.06 -14.87
CA PRO A 226 39.53 36.04 -15.94
C PRO A 226 38.11 36.00 -16.53
N LEU A 227 37.36 34.92 -16.35
CA LEU A 227 35.94 34.82 -16.74
C LEU A 227 35.00 35.36 -15.64
N LEU A 228 35.42 35.30 -14.37
CA LEU A 228 34.67 35.88 -13.25
C LEU A 228 34.80 37.40 -13.17
N GLN A 229 35.89 37.99 -13.66
CA GLN A 229 36.10 39.44 -13.58
C GLN A 229 34.99 40.29 -14.25
N PRO A 230 34.62 40.08 -15.53
CA PRO A 230 33.52 40.83 -16.14
C PRO A 230 32.16 40.56 -15.46
N LEU A 231 31.90 39.31 -15.06
CA LEU A 231 30.69 38.96 -14.30
C LEU A 231 30.62 39.68 -12.94
N ARG A 232 31.76 39.92 -12.28
CA ARG A 232 31.83 40.60 -10.97
C ARG A 232 31.58 42.10 -11.10
N GLU A 233 32.05 42.71 -12.19
CA GLU A 233 31.73 44.10 -12.56
C GLU A 233 30.23 44.25 -12.94
N GLN A 234 29.65 43.22 -13.57
CA GLN A 234 28.22 43.13 -13.89
C GLN A 234 27.34 42.97 -12.63
N GLU A 235 27.72 42.10 -11.70
CA GLU A 235 27.05 41.92 -10.41
C GLU A 235 27.12 43.19 -9.53
N GLN A 236 28.21 43.96 -9.60
CA GLN A 236 28.35 45.23 -8.88
C GLN A 236 27.57 46.41 -9.49
N SER A 237 26.92 46.22 -10.65
CA SER A 237 26.17 47.26 -11.36
C SER A 237 24.66 46.97 -11.49
N ASP A 238 24.14 45.96 -10.77
CA ASP A 238 22.74 45.49 -10.83
C ASP A 238 22.24 45.20 -12.27
N ALA A 239 23.16 44.86 -13.18
CA ALA A 239 22.84 44.59 -14.57
C ALA A 239 22.31 43.15 -14.78
N GLU A 240 21.48 42.93 -15.81
CA GLU A 240 20.99 41.59 -16.17
C GLU A 240 22.18 40.64 -16.41
N PRO A 241 22.18 39.41 -15.85
CA PRO A 241 23.35 38.53 -15.84
C PRO A 241 23.64 37.93 -17.23
N ASP A 242 24.89 38.03 -17.71
CA ASP A 242 25.30 37.32 -18.92
C ASP A 242 25.46 35.81 -18.64
N ARG A 243 24.36 35.10 -18.86
CA ARG A 243 24.30 33.64 -18.66
C ARG A 243 25.31 32.89 -19.52
N LYS A 244 25.74 33.40 -20.68
CA LYS A 244 26.70 32.70 -21.55
C LYS A 244 28.10 32.65 -20.93
N GLN A 245 28.52 33.74 -20.29
CA GLN A 245 29.77 33.77 -19.52
C GLN A 245 29.68 32.85 -18.29
N ARG A 246 28.53 32.81 -17.62
CA ARG A 246 28.26 31.83 -16.55
C ARG A 246 28.36 30.39 -17.05
N ASP A 247 27.81 30.07 -18.22
CA ASP A 247 27.89 28.74 -18.83
C ASP A 247 29.34 28.32 -19.15
N GLU A 248 30.23 29.24 -19.52
CA GLU A 248 31.66 28.94 -19.73
C GLU A 248 32.40 28.63 -18.41
N VAL A 249 32.11 29.38 -17.35
CA VAL A 249 32.60 29.09 -15.99
C VAL A 249 32.09 27.72 -15.53
N LEU A 250 30.78 27.46 -15.67
CA LEU A 250 30.16 26.18 -15.30
C LEU A 250 30.74 25.00 -16.09
N LYS A 251 31.04 25.15 -17.38
CA LYS A 251 31.74 24.12 -18.18
C LYS A 251 33.09 23.74 -17.57
N LYS A 252 33.89 24.71 -17.12
CA LYS A 252 35.16 24.43 -16.42
C LYS A 252 34.91 23.73 -15.08
N LEU A 253 34.05 24.27 -14.22
CA LEU A 253 33.73 23.71 -12.91
C LEU A 253 33.20 22.26 -13.01
N VAL A 254 32.21 22.00 -13.86
CA VAL A 254 31.62 20.66 -14.06
C VAL A 254 32.60 19.71 -14.77
N SER A 255 33.56 20.19 -15.55
CA SER A 255 34.62 19.32 -16.07
C SER A 255 35.56 18.80 -14.96
N ALA A 256 35.88 19.64 -13.98
CA ALA A 256 36.78 19.31 -12.87
C ALA A 256 36.08 18.63 -11.68
N ALA A 257 34.76 18.80 -11.54
CA ALA A 257 33.93 18.23 -10.48
C ALA A 257 33.98 16.70 -10.35
N VAL A 258 34.52 15.96 -11.34
CA VAL A 258 34.76 14.51 -11.23
C VAL A 258 35.67 14.14 -10.04
N VAL A 259 36.50 15.08 -9.56
CA VAL A 259 37.36 14.91 -8.38
C VAL A 259 36.54 14.80 -7.08
N LEU A 260 35.30 15.31 -7.03
CA LEU A 260 34.44 15.28 -5.83
C LEU A 260 34.15 13.85 -5.33
N ASN A 261 34.19 12.84 -6.20
CA ASN A 261 34.05 11.43 -5.78
C ASN A 261 35.19 10.94 -4.87
N SER A 262 36.26 11.73 -4.71
CA SER A 262 37.39 11.50 -3.79
C SER A 262 37.48 12.47 -2.61
N ALA A 263 36.50 13.38 -2.47
CA ALA A 263 36.38 14.29 -1.33
C ALA A 263 36.02 13.55 -0.03
N PRO A 264 36.24 14.14 1.16
CA PRO A 264 35.84 13.50 2.42
C PRO A 264 34.30 13.42 2.53
N GLU A 265 33.80 12.31 3.09
CA GLU A 265 32.37 11.98 3.21
C GLU A 265 31.50 13.11 3.76
N LYS A 266 32.04 13.86 4.73
CA LYS A 266 31.39 14.99 5.40
C LYS A 266 31.12 16.20 4.51
N GLU A 267 31.84 16.33 3.40
CA GLU A 267 31.84 17.52 2.54
C GLU A 267 31.28 17.24 1.13
N ILE A 268 31.25 15.96 0.73
CA ILE A 268 30.69 15.49 -0.56
C ILE A 268 29.29 16.07 -0.82
N ILE A 269 28.35 15.93 0.13
CA ILE A 269 26.97 16.41 -0.06
C ILE A 269 26.92 17.93 -0.20
N SER A 270 27.63 18.67 0.65
CA SER A 270 27.65 20.14 0.58
C SER A 270 28.30 20.67 -0.70
N ALA A 271 29.36 20.03 -1.18
CA ALA A 271 30.04 20.40 -2.42
C ALA A 271 29.15 20.13 -3.65
N TYR A 272 28.48 18.98 -3.71
CA TYR A 272 27.52 18.70 -4.78
C TYR A 272 26.27 19.59 -4.71
N ASN A 273 25.75 19.91 -3.52
CA ASN A 273 24.61 20.83 -3.39
C ASN A 273 24.98 22.26 -3.85
N LEU A 274 26.20 22.73 -3.57
CA LEU A 274 26.69 24.00 -4.11
C LEU A 274 26.84 23.96 -5.64
N LEU A 275 27.38 22.86 -6.19
CA LEU A 275 27.47 22.67 -7.64
C LEU A 275 26.08 22.69 -8.32
N VAL A 276 25.10 22.02 -7.73
CA VAL A 276 23.71 21.99 -8.21
C VAL A 276 23.09 23.39 -8.15
N HIS A 277 23.31 24.15 -7.06
CA HIS A 277 22.86 25.54 -6.96
C HIS A 277 23.49 26.45 -8.03
N LEU A 278 24.79 26.30 -8.30
CA LEU A 278 25.48 27.04 -9.37
C LEU A 278 24.94 26.66 -10.77
N VAL A 279 24.66 25.38 -11.02
CA VAL A 279 24.10 24.89 -12.29
C VAL A 279 22.68 25.40 -12.55
N HIS A 280 21.85 25.59 -11.51
CA HIS A 280 20.51 26.19 -11.65
C HIS A 280 20.55 27.67 -12.11
N GLN A 281 21.73 28.31 -12.18
CA GLN A 281 21.91 29.67 -12.69
C GLN A 281 22.42 29.75 -14.15
N ALA A 282 22.48 28.60 -14.85
CA ALA A 282 22.87 28.48 -16.25
C ALA A 282 21.84 29.06 -17.26
N SER A 283 22.20 29.07 -18.54
CA SER A 283 21.21 29.16 -19.63
C SER A 283 20.46 27.84 -19.84
N ASP A 284 21.17 26.71 -19.67
CA ASP A 284 20.72 25.34 -19.87
C ASP A 284 21.32 24.46 -18.74
N PRO A 285 20.52 24.04 -17.74
CA PRO A 285 21.02 23.20 -16.64
C PRO A 285 21.17 21.73 -17.04
N ASP A 286 20.40 21.21 -17.99
CA ASP A 286 20.28 19.77 -18.25
C ASP A 286 21.56 19.19 -18.86
N MET A 287 22.23 19.96 -19.73
CA MET A 287 23.57 19.65 -20.23
C MET A 287 24.57 19.37 -19.08
N PHE A 288 24.48 20.12 -17.98
CA PHE A 288 25.35 19.93 -16.81
C PHE A 288 24.87 18.81 -15.89
N LEU A 289 23.56 18.69 -15.68
CA LEU A 289 22.96 17.65 -14.83
C LEU A 289 23.23 16.23 -15.37
N SER A 290 23.13 16.03 -16.69
CA SER A 290 23.53 14.77 -17.35
C SER A 290 24.98 14.39 -17.03
N ARG A 291 25.88 15.38 -17.04
CA ARG A 291 27.30 15.17 -16.72
C ARG A 291 27.54 14.87 -15.24
N ILE A 292 26.81 15.53 -14.34
CA ILE A 292 26.85 15.28 -12.88
C ILE A 292 26.33 13.86 -12.58
N CYS A 293 25.21 13.44 -13.17
CA CYS A 293 24.68 12.08 -13.05
C CYS A 293 25.70 11.03 -13.52
N THR A 294 26.45 11.31 -14.61
CA THR A 294 27.53 10.45 -15.11
C THR A 294 28.71 10.30 -14.13
N TYR A 295 28.91 11.25 -13.21
CA TYR A 295 29.91 11.13 -12.14
C TYR A 295 29.36 10.39 -10.92
N LEU A 296 28.13 10.70 -10.49
CA LEU A 296 27.47 10.06 -9.34
C LEU A 296 27.13 8.58 -9.60
N ALA A 297 26.97 8.18 -10.87
CA ALA A 297 26.82 6.78 -11.28
C ALA A 297 28.12 5.94 -11.14
N LYS A 298 29.27 6.57 -10.87
CA LYS A 298 30.54 5.89 -10.56
C LYS A 298 30.69 5.73 -9.04
N PRO A 299 31.33 4.65 -8.55
CA PRO A 299 31.57 4.49 -7.13
C PRO A 299 32.35 5.67 -6.54
N ILE A 300 31.79 6.26 -5.49
CA ILE A 300 32.45 7.24 -4.61
C ILE A 300 33.49 6.50 -3.76
N SER A 301 34.57 7.18 -3.35
CA SER A 301 35.70 6.59 -2.61
C SER A 301 35.40 6.10 -1.18
N SER A 302 34.13 5.95 -0.80
CA SER A 302 33.68 5.34 0.46
C SER A 302 33.04 3.98 0.19
N PRO A 303 33.59 2.86 0.69
CA PRO A 303 33.04 1.53 0.45
C PRO A 303 31.78 1.21 1.28
N GLN A 304 31.47 2.00 2.32
CA GLN A 304 30.29 1.78 3.18
C GLN A 304 29.17 2.78 2.89
N PHE A 305 29.50 4.06 2.70
CA PHE A 305 28.51 5.13 2.54
C PHE A 305 28.45 5.71 1.12
N GLY A 306 29.36 5.35 0.22
CA GLY A 306 29.43 5.93 -1.13
C GLY A 306 28.11 5.84 -1.92
N ALA A 307 27.38 4.73 -1.81
CA ALA A 307 26.09 4.56 -2.47
C ALA A 307 24.99 5.44 -1.86
N SER A 308 24.89 5.51 -0.52
CA SER A 308 23.87 6.34 0.15
C SER A 308 24.14 7.84 0.00
N LEU A 309 25.42 8.26 -0.02
CA LEU A 309 25.82 9.63 -0.35
C LEU A 309 25.40 10.00 -1.79
N ALA A 310 25.69 9.14 -2.77
CA ALA A 310 25.31 9.36 -4.16
C ALA A 310 23.77 9.42 -4.36
N ILE A 311 23.02 8.50 -3.73
CA ILE A 311 21.55 8.49 -3.76
C ILE A 311 20.96 9.74 -3.09
N SER A 312 21.54 10.21 -1.98
CA SER A 312 21.10 11.45 -1.31
C SER A 312 21.25 12.70 -2.20
N ILE A 313 22.37 12.80 -2.91
CA ILE A 313 22.62 13.88 -3.88
C ILE A 313 21.67 13.77 -5.09
N LEU A 314 21.53 12.58 -5.69
CA LEU A 314 20.60 12.36 -6.81
C LEU A 314 19.14 12.63 -6.42
N SER A 315 18.74 12.27 -5.19
CA SER A 315 17.42 12.62 -4.64
C SER A 315 17.26 14.13 -4.46
N THR A 316 18.30 14.86 -4.05
CA THR A 316 18.26 16.32 -3.98
C THR A 316 18.09 16.93 -5.38
N ILE A 317 18.84 16.46 -6.38
CA ILE A 317 18.72 16.89 -7.78
C ILE A 317 17.30 16.63 -8.33
N PHE A 318 16.75 15.43 -8.11
CA PHE A 318 15.40 15.06 -8.54
C PHE A 318 14.33 15.97 -7.91
N ASN A 319 14.53 16.38 -6.66
CA ASN A 319 13.61 17.26 -5.93
C ASN A 319 13.78 18.76 -6.27
N THR A 320 14.92 19.18 -6.84
CA THR A 320 15.11 20.57 -7.31
C THR A 320 14.52 20.84 -8.71
N LEU A 321 14.45 19.83 -9.57
CA LEU A 321 13.80 19.91 -10.89
C LEU A 321 12.27 20.05 -10.76
N ALA A 322 11.58 20.65 -11.73
CA ALA A 322 10.12 20.69 -11.76
C ALA A 322 9.54 19.32 -12.15
N PRO A 323 8.31 18.95 -11.74
CA PRO A 323 7.75 17.60 -11.95
C PRO A 323 7.67 17.16 -13.43
N SER A 324 7.48 18.12 -14.33
CA SER A 324 7.38 17.97 -15.78
C SER A 324 8.72 17.75 -16.50
N ASP A 325 9.84 17.97 -15.83
CA ASP A 325 11.13 18.07 -16.52
C ASP A 325 11.65 16.67 -16.89
N CYS A 326 11.74 16.36 -18.19
CA CYS A 326 12.17 15.06 -18.70
C CYS A 326 13.57 14.64 -18.19
N SER A 327 14.43 15.58 -17.79
CA SER A 327 15.73 15.26 -17.18
C SER A 327 15.61 14.51 -15.84
N ARG A 328 14.45 14.56 -15.16
CA ARG A 328 14.14 13.69 -14.00
C ARG A 328 14.24 12.20 -14.33
N TYR A 329 13.89 11.77 -15.55
CA TYR A 329 14.04 10.36 -15.97
C TYR A 329 15.52 9.94 -16.00
N HIS A 330 16.44 10.79 -16.48
CA HIS A 330 17.87 10.52 -16.44
C HIS A 330 18.42 10.48 -14.99
N VAL A 331 17.93 11.33 -14.09
CA VAL A 331 18.30 11.33 -12.67
C VAL A 331 17.78 10.06 -11.98
N LEU A 332 16.56 9.61 -12.29
CA LEU A 332 16.00 8.36 -11.78
C LEU A 332 16.79 7.15 -12.29
N LEU A 333 17.11 7.08 -13.58
CA LEU A 333 17.98 6.04 -14.16
C LEU A 333 19.35 5.98 -13.46
N ALA A 334 19.98 7.13 -13.21
CA ALA A 334 21.24 7.19 -12.47
C ALA A 334 21.08 6.67 -11.02
N THR A 335 19.99 7.02 -10.35
CA THR A 335 19.68 6.57 -8.98
C THR A 335 19.52 5.05 -8.92
N VAL A 336 18.71 4.50 -9.84
CA VAL A 336 18.48 3.05 -9.98
C VAL A 336 19.78 2.31 -10.34
N ALA A 337 20.63 2.90 -11.20
CA ALA A 337 21.92 2.34 -11.56
C ALA A 337 22.94 2.34 -10.38
N VAL A 338 22.85 3.29 -9.45
CA VAL A 338 23.64 3.27 -8.20
C VAL A 338 23.11 2.20 -7.25
N ILE A 339 21.79 2.10 -7.06
CA ILE A 339 21.18 1.05 -6.22
C ILE A 339 21.59 -0.34 -6.72
N ARG A 340 21.45 -0.61 -8.02
CA ARG A 340 21.86 -1.87 -8.68
C ARG A 340 23.35 -2.20 -8.49
N GLN A 341 24.24 -1.20 -8.51
CA GLN A 341 25.67 -1.39 -8.24
C GLN A 341 25.97 -1.68 -6.77
N SER A 342 25.13 -1.17 -5.85
CA SER A 342 25.31 -1.34 -4.40
C SER A 342 24.73 -2.65 -3.85
N GLY A 343 23.71 -3.23 -4.50
CA GLY A 343 22.96 -4.38 -3.98
C GLY A 343 22.19 -4.09 -2.67
N SER A 344 21.99 -2.81 -2.32
CA SER A 344 21.39 -2.43 -1.04
C SER A 344 19.86 -2.56 -1.04
N SER A 345 19.35 -3.56 -0.31
CA SER A 345 17.91 -3.74 -0.05
C SER A 345 17.28 -2.49 0.57
N ILE A 346 17.88 -1.95 1.65
CA ILE A 346 17.39 -0.77 2.37
C ILE A 346 17.21 0.44 1.44
N ALA A 347 18.12 0.64 0.49
CA ALA A 347 18.01 1.74 -0.48
C ALA A 347 16.91 1.48 -1.52
N PHE A 348 16.67 0.23 -1.90
CA PHE A 348 15.59 -0.17 -2.79
C PHE A 348 14.21 -0.11 -2.11
N ASP A 349 14.07 -0.56 -0.85
CA ASP A 349 12.82 -0.48 -0.08
C ASP A 349 12.36 0.98 0.15
N ALA A 350 13.29 1.92 0.30
CA ALA A 350 12.97 3.35 0.34
C ALA A 350 12.41 3.89 -1.00
N LEU A 351 12.87 3.33 -2.13
CA LEU A 351 12.42 3.69 -3.48
C LEU A 351 11.11 2.96 -3.86
N LYS A 352 10.91 1.74 -3.39
CA LYS A 352 9.78 0.82 -3.63
C LYS A 352 8.41 1.48 -3.44
N SER A 353 8.21 2.17 -2.32
CA SER A 353 6.97 2.92 -2.02
C SER A 353 6.72 4.11 -2.96
N GLN A 354 7.79 4.73 -3.49
CA GLN A 354 7.67 5.78 -4.49
C GLN A 354 7.36 5.19 -5.87
N LEU A 355 8.01 4.07 -6.24
CA LEU A 355 7.76 3.38 -7.52
C LEU A 355 6.32 2.88 -7.62
N SER A 356 5.76 2.25 -6.57
CA SER A 356 4.38 1.76 -6.59
C SER A 356 3.33 2.85 -6.76
N THR A 357 3.63 4.06 -6.29
CA THR A 357 2.63 5.14 -6.13
C THR A 357 2.78 6.25 -7.17
N GLN A 358 4.01 6.62 -7.51
CA GLN A 358 4.34 7.80 -8.31
C GLN A 358 4.81 7.46 -9.73
N LEU A 359 5.40 6.28 -9.97
CA LEU A 359 5.94 5.92 -11.29
C LEU A 359 4.93 6.05 -12.44
N PRO A 360 3.65 5.62 -12.32
CA PRO A 360 2.68 5.80 -13.40
C PRO A 360 2.40 7.28 -13.72
N GLY A 361 2.40 8.14 -12.69
CA GLY A 361 2.24 9.59 -12.84
C GLY A 361 3.47 10.25 -13.46
N TRP A 362 4.67 9.80 -13.10
CA TRP A 362 5.93 10.26 -13.69
C TRP A 362 6.05 9.87 -15.17
N LEU A 363 5.77 8.61 -15.52
CA LEU A 363 5.76 8.13 -16.91
C LEU A 363 4.79 8.95 -17.78
N ALA A 364 3.61 9.29 -17.24
CA ALA A 364 2.62 10.13 -17.94
C ALA A 364 3.02 11.61 -18.03
N ALA A 365 3.82 12.12 -17.08
CA ALA A 365 4.24 13.52 -17.03
C ALA A 365 5.52 13.84 -17.83
N TRP A 366 6.32 12.82 -18.18
CA TRP A 366 7.60 12.98 -18.88
C TRP A 366 7.53 12.73 -20.39
N GLU A 367 6.36 12.38 -20.92
CA GLU A 367 6.09 12.12 -22.35
C GLU A 367 7.11 11.16 -23.03
N LEU A 368 7.56 10.14 -22.30
CA LEU A 368 8.62 9.22 -22.74
C LEU A 368 8.21 8.34 -23.95
N ASP A 369 9.15 8.12 -24.86
CA ASP A 369 9.06 7.10 -25.89
C ASP A 369 8.97 5.67 -25.29
N ALA A 370 8.38 4.74 -26.04
CA ALA A 370 8.20 3.35 -25.60
C ALA A 370 9.53 2.65 -25.24
N ASP A 371 10.60 2.93 -25.99
CA ASP A 371 11.95 2.44 -25.75
C ASP A 371 12.54 2.98 -24.43
N GLU A 372 12.17 4.20 -24.03
CA GLU A 372 12.65 4.86 -22.81
C GLU A 372 11.90 4.36 -21.58
N ALA A 373 10.58 4.21 -21.68
CA ALA A 373 9.77 3.53 -20.67
C ALA A 373 10.25 2.08 -20.46
N GLN A 374 10.58 1.35 -21.54
CA GLN A 374 11.15 0.00 -21.46
C GLN A 374 12.49 0.00 -20.71
N ARG A 375 13.43 0.90 -21.08
CA ARG A 375 14.74 1.02 -20.42
C ARG A 375 14.62 1.30 -18.93
N LEU A 376 13.68 2.17 -18.52
CA LEU A 376 13.43 2.44 -17.10
C LEU A 376 12.90 1.21 -16.37
N HIS A 377 11.90 0.52 -16.91
CA HIS A 377 11.36 -0.70 -16.30
C HIS A 377 12.41 -1.83 -16.19
N LEU A 378 13.25 -2.02 -17.21
CA LEU A 378 14.37 -2.97 -17.16
C LEU A 378 15.43 -2.58 -16.12
N ALA A 379 15.80 -1.30 -16.04
CA ALA A 379 16.75 -0.82 -15.03
C ALA A 379 16.23 -1.03 -13.60
N ILE A 380 14.94 -0.76 -13.36
CA ILE A 380 14.29 -1.00 -12.07
C ILE A 380 14.26 -2.51 -11.76
N ALA A 381 13.92 -3.35 -12.73
CA ALA A 381 13.89 -4.79 -12.53
C ALA A 381 15.28 -5.39 -12.21
N ASP A 382 16.33 -4.93 -12.89
CA ASP A 382 17.70 -5.34 -12.59
C ASP A 382 18.16 -4.86 -11.20
N ALA A 383 17.70 -3.68 -10.75
CA ALA A 383 17.96 -3.19 -9.39
C ALA A 383 17.21 -3.97 -8.31
N ALA A 384 15.94 -4.31 -8.56
CA ALA A 384 15.11 -5.15 -7.69
C ALA A 384 15.74 -6.55 -7.52
N GLN A 385 16.15 -7.17 -8.64
CA GLN A 385 16.83 -8.47 -8.63
C GLN A 385 18.16 -8.43 -7.87
N ALA A 386 18.95 -7.35 -8.01
CA ALA A 386 20.20 -7.15 -7.28
C ALA A 386 20.00 -6.88 -5.78
N SER A 387 18.85 -6.31 -5.40
CA SER A 387 18.49 -5.98 -4.01
C SER A 387 17.75 -7.11 -3.29
N GLY A 388 17.47 -8.23 -3.97
CA GLY A 388 16.85 -9.43 -3.40
C GLY A 388 15.31 -9.45 -3.49
N ASP A 389 14.70 -8.66 -4.38
CA ASP A 389 13.26 -8.36 -4.39
C ASP A 389 12.57 -8.86 -5.69
N PRO A 390 12.46 -10.19 -5.90
CA PRO A 390 12.12 -10.80 -7.20
C PRO A 390 10.70 -10.49 -7.69
N GLU A 391 9.74 -10.27 -6.79
CA GLU A 391 8.34 -9.99 -7.15
C GLU A 391 8.19 -8.68 -7.94
N LEU A 392 8.93 -7.64 -7.53
CA LEU A 392 8.98 -6.37 -8.26
C LEU A 392 9.86 -6.44 -9.50
N ALA A 393 10.93 -7.26 -9.48
CA ALA A 393 11.70 -7.55 -10.68
C ALA A 393 10.81 -8.14 -11.78
N GLN A 394 10.00 -9.15 -11.45
CA GLN A 394 9.04 -9.74 -12.38
C GLN A 394 7.97 -8.74 -12.83
N THR A 395 7.39 -7.98 -11.91
CA THR A 395 6.34 -7.00 -12.21
C THR A 395 6.83 -5.97 -13.25
N HIS A 396 8.04 -5.44 -13.09
CA HIS A 396 8.60 -4.49 -14.05
C HIS A 396 9.12 -5.14 -15.34
N VAL A 397 9.56 -6.41 -15.33
CA VAL A 397 9.85 -7.17 -16.58
C VAL A 397 8.57 -7.38 -17.41
N VAL A 398 7.43 -7.66 -16.78
CA VAL A 398 6.14 -7.76 -17.49
C VAL A 398 5.71 -6.41 -18.06
N GLN A 399 5.92 -5.31 -17.34
CA GLN A 399 5.67 -3.97 -17.87
C GLN A 399 6.60 -3.63 -19.06
N ALA A 400 7.87 -4.02 -19.00
CA ALA A 400 8.84 -3.87 -20.10
C ALA A 400 8.55 -4.75 -21.35
N LEU A 401 7.73 -5.79 -21.22
CA LEU A 401 7.13 -6.50 -22.36
C LEU A 401 5.94 -5.77 -22.95
N GLN A 402 5.12 -5.13 -22.11
CA GLN A 402 3.88 -4.46 -22.51
C GLN A 402 4.12 -3.12 -23.22
N THR A 403 5.31 -2.53 -23.08
CA THR A 403 5.74 -1.37 -23.88
C THR A 403 6.19 -1.73 -25.30
N ILE A 404 6.42 -3.01 -25.64
CA ILE A 404 6.90 -3.42 -26.97
C ILE A 404 5.75 -3.34 -27.99
N PRO A 405 5.86 -2.53 -29.07
CA PRO A 405 4.85 -2.50 -30.12
C PRO A 405 4.78 -3.83 -30.89
N ALA A 406 3.58 -4.25 -31.28
CA ALA A 406 3.34 -5.49 -32.04
C ALA A 406 4.25 -5.68 -33.28
N ALA A 407 4.63 -4.58 -33.94
CA ALA A 407 5.55 -4.60 -35.09
C ALA A 407 6.97 -5.11 -34.73
N ASN A 408 7.40 -4.91 -33.49
CA ASN A 408 8.73 -5.30 -32.98
C ASN A 408 8.69 -6.63 -32.19
N ALA A 409 7.52 -7.26 -32.05
CA ALA A 409 7.34 -8.48 -31.25
C ALA A 409 8.25 -9.66 -31.68
N SER A 410 8.62 -9.73 -32.95
CA SER A 410 9.51 -10.76 -33.51
C SER A 410 11.00 -10.37 -33.51
N ALA A 411 11.39 -9.25 -32.90
CA ALA A 411 12.78 -8.83 -32.79
C ALA A 411 13.58 -9.75 -31.83
N PRO A 412 14.90 -9.93 -32.03
CA PRO A 412 15.72 -10.78 -31.15
C PRO A 412 15.73 -10.26 -29.70
N GLU A 413 15.79 -8.94 -29.50
CA GLU A 413 15.74 -8.31 -28.17
C GLU A 413 14.38 -8.57 -27.48
N ALA A 414 13.27 -8.51 -28.23
CA ALA A 414 11.94 -8.83 -27.72
C ALA A 414 11.80 -10.31 -27.33
N ARG A 415 12.41 -11.22 -28.12
CA ARG A 415 12.49 -12.66 -27.80
C ARG A 415 13.26 -12.91 -26.51
N GLU A 416 14.46 -12.32 -26.35
CA GLU A 416 15.28 -12.48 -25.15
C GLU A 416 14.54 -11.96 -23.89
N LEU A 417 13.88 -10.80 -24.01
CA LEU A 417 13.06 -10.23 -22.93
C LEU A 417 11.86 -11.15 -22.59
N ALA A 418 11.19 -11.73 -23.59
CA ALA A 418 10.07 -12.66 -23.39
C ALA A 418 10.51 -13.97 -22.74
N VAL A 419 11.65 -14.55 -23.16
CA VAL A 419 12.23 -15.75 -22.53
C VAL A 419 12.63 -15.45 -21.08
N ARG A 420 13.24 -14.29 -20.79
CA ARG A 420 13.55 -13.83 -19.43
C ARG A 420 12.27 -13.73 -18.58
N ALA A 421 11.23 -13.07 -19.09
CA ALA A 421 9.96 -12.85 -18.41
C ALA A 421 9.22 -14.16 -18.08
N LEU A 422 9.20 -15.12 -19.02
CA LEU A 422 8.56 -16.42 -18.83
C LEU A 422 9.34 -17.30 -17.86
N THR A 423 10.67 -17.39 -17.99
CA THR A 423 11.52 -18.12 -17.05
C THR A 423 11.32 -17.63 -15.62
N SER A 424 11.32 -16.32 -15.44
CA SER A 424 11.14 -15.64 -14.16
C SER A 424 9.72 -15.84 -13.60
N ALA A 425 8.66 -15.71 -14.42
CA ALA A 425 7.28 -16.04 -14.02
C ALA A 425 7.08 -17.50 -13.61
N LEU A 426 7.65 -18.44 -14.37
CA LEU A 426 7.51 -19.87 -14.13
C LEU A 426 8.24 -20.28 -12.83
N THR A 427 9.45 -19.76 -12.60
CA THR A 427 10.26 -20.08 -11.41
C THR A 427 9.79 -19.41 -10.11
N HIS A 428 9.26 -18.18 -10.13
CA HIS A 428 8.87 -17.48 -8.90
C HIS A 428 7.65 -18.12 -8.21
N PRO A 429 7.74 -18.54 -6.93
CA PRO A 429 6.69 -19.36 -6.30
C PRO A 429 5.36 -18.63 -6.05
N ALA A 430 5.35 -17.29 -6.01
CA ALA A 430 4.14 -16.48 -5.83
C ALA A 430 3.39 -16.17 -7.15
N VAL A 431 4.01 -16.38 -8.31
CA VAL A 431 3.45 -15.98 -9.60
C VAL A 431 2.60 -17.11 -10.19
N PHE A 432 1.28 -16.95 -10.09
CA PHE A 432 0.28 -17.91 -10.59
C PHE A 432 -0.62 -17.38 -11.71
N ASP A 433 -0.72 -16.05 -11.87
CA ASP A 433 -1.39 -15.45 -13.03
C ASP A 433 -0.40 -15.27 -14.18
N PHE A 434 -0.75 -15.83 -15.32
CA PHE A 434 0.00 -15.75 -16.58
C PHE A 434 -0.75 -14.93 -17.65
N THR A 435 -1.96 -14.43 -17.35
CA THR A 435 -2.77 -13.62 -18.26
C THR A 435 -1.98 -12.44 -18.85
N PRO A 436 -1.23 -11.63 -18.06
CA PRO A 436 -0.47 -10.50 -18.58
C PRO A 436 0.65 -10.88 -19.56
N LEU A 437 1.16 -12.12 -19.47
CA LEU A 437 2.17 -12.67 -20.36
C LEU A 437 1.52 -13.20 -21.64
N THR A 438 0.42 -13.97 -21.54
CA THR A 438 -0.33 -14.46 -22.71
C THR A 438 -0.91 -13.33 -23.57
N ALA A 439 -1.15 -12.16 -22.99
CA ALA A 439 -1.64 -10.97 -23.70
C ALA A 439 -0.55 -10.18 -24.45
N SER A 440 0.74 -10.49 -24.28
CA SER A 440 1.84 -9.79 -24.96
C SER A 440 2.13 -10.39 -26.33
N ASP A 441 2.16 -9.55 -27.37
CA ASP A 441 2.50 -9.96 -28.74
C ASP A 441 3.91 -10.60 -28.83
N ALA A 442 4.87 -10.12 -28.04
CA ALA A 442 6.23 -10.68 -27.98
C ALA A 442 6.24 -12.11 -27.43
N VAL A 443 5.35 -12.44 -26.48
CA VAL A 443 5.16 -13.81 -25.98
C VAL A 443 4.42 -14.66 -27.02
N GLN A 444 3.43 -14.10 -27.72
CA GLN A 444 2.73 -14.80 -28.82
C GLN A 444 3.67 -15.13 -29.99
N ALA A 445 4.66 -14.29 -30.28
CA ALA A 445 5.68 -14.55 -31.30
C ALA A 445 6.54 -15.80 -30.99
N LEU A 446 6.70 -16.19 -29.72
CA LEU A 446 7.45 -17.38 -29.30
C LEU A 446 6.88 -18.69 -29.86
N ARG A 447 5.60 -18.73 -30.24
CA ARG A 447 5.01 -19.84 -31.02
C ARG A 447 5.81 -20.21 -32.27
N THR A 448 6.55 -19.26 -32.85
CA THR A 448 7.35 -19.45 -34.06
C THR A 448 8.85 -19.65 -33.83
N SER A 449 9.36 -19.30 -32.64
CA SER A 449 10.81 -19.26 -32.35
C SER A 449 11.25 -20.17 -31.20
N ASP A 450 10.39 -20.39 -30.19
CA ASP A 450 10.61 -21.25 -29.02
C ASP A 450 9.32 -22.02 -28.65
N ASN A 451 8.79 -22.81 -29.59
CA ASN A 451 7.51 -23.50 -29.43
C ASN A 451 7.40 -24.31 -28.12
N THR A 452 8.48 -24.95 -27.66
CA THR A 452 8.48 -25.74 -26.42
C THR A 452 8.30 -24.90 -25.15
N LEU A 453 8.83 -23.68 -25.11
CA LEU A 453 8.62 -22.76 -23.98
C LEU A 453 7.19 -22.18 -24.02
N PHE A 454 6.63 -22.00 -25.21
CA PHE A 454 5.26 -21.54 -25.38
C PHE A 454 4.22 -22.63 -25.05
N GLU A 455 4.46 -23.88 -25.46
CA GLU A 455 3.64 -25.05 -25.10
C GLU A 455 3.60 -25.25 -23.58
N LEU A 456 4.73 -25.04 -22.90
CA LEU A 456 4.79 -25.03 -21.44
C LEU A 456 3.92 -23.93 -20.80
N LEU A 457 3.82 -22.74 -21.43
CA LEU A 457 2.92 -21.66 -20.99
C LEU A 457 1.43 -22.01 -21.17
N GLU A 458 1.07 -22.67 -22.28
CA GLU A 458 -0.31 -23.17 -22.48
C GLU A 458 -0.67 -24.24 -21.44
N ILE A 459 0.26 -25.15 -21.10
CA ILE A 459 0.06 -26.16 -20.03
C ILE A 459 -0.16 -25.50 -18.66
N PHE A 460 0.64 -24.49 -18.29
CA PHE A 460 0.49 -23.80 -17.00
C PHE A 460 -0.81 -22.96 -16.92
N THR A 461 -1.26 -22.38 -18.03
CA THR A 461 -2.49 -21.57 -18.07
C THR A 461 -3.75 -22.43 -18.08
N ALA A 462 -3.83 -23.46 -18.91
CA ALA A 462 -5.06 -24.22 -19.15
C ALA A 462 -5.11 -25.61 -18.48
N ASP A 463 -4.00 -26.36 -18.50
CA ASP A 463 -4.03 -27.83 -18.31
C ASP A 463 -3.70 -28.31 -16.89
N THR A 464 -3.62 -29.63 -16.73
CA THR A 464 -3.38 -30.32 -15.45
C THR A 464 -1.96 -30.89 -15.34
N LEU A 465 -1.61 -31.33 -14.13
CA LEU A 465 -0.36 -32.05 -13.86
C LEU A 465 -0.14 -33.28 -14.77
N ASP A 466 -1.20 -33.94 -15.26
CA ASP A 466 -1.08 -35.06 -16.19
C ASP A 466 -0.46 -34.64 -17.54
N ALA A 467 -0.83 -33.47 -18.05
CA ALA A 467 -0.29 -32.90 -19.29
C ALA A 467 1.16 -32.40 -19.09
N TYR A 468 1.45 -31.79 -17.93
CA TYR A 468 2.81 -31.38 -17.57
C TYR A 468 3.77 -32.57 -17.46
N ASP A 469 3.41 -33.62 -16.74
CA ASP A 469 4.25 -34.81 -16.61
C ASP A 469 4.45 -35.50 -17.99
N ALA A 470 3.41 -35.53 -18.85
CA ALA A 470 3.54 -36.03 -20.23
C ALA A 470 4.51 -35.19 -21.06
N PHE A 471 4.39 -33.85 -21.03
CA PHE A 471 5.29 -32.93 -21.72
C PHE A 471 6.74 -33.08 -21.24
N VAL A 472 7.00 -33.14 -19.93
CA VAL A 472 8.36 -33.30 -19.38
C VAL A 472 8.98 -34.66 -19.75
N THR A 473 8.18 -35.72 -19.94
CA THR A 473 8.69 -37.00 -20.47
C THR A 473 8.98 -37.00 -21.97
N ALA A 474 8.39 -36.08 -22.75
CA ALA A 474 8.66 -35.93 -24.17
C ALA A 474 9.78 -34.91 -24.46
N THR A 475 9.85 -33.84 -23.66
CA THR A 475 10.75 -32.69 -23.80
C THR A 475 11.43 -32.42 -22.44
N PRO A 476 12.66 -32.90 -22.22
CA PRO A 476 13.39 -32.64 -20.98
C PRO A 476 13.59 -31.14 -20.73
N LEU A 477 13.42 -30.70 -19.47
CA LEU A 477 13.56 -29.29 -19.07
C LEU A 477 14.94 -28.68 -19.37
N ALA A 478 15.97 -29.51 -19.54
CA ALA A 478 17.33 -29.10 -19.93
C ALA A 478 17.45 -28.70 -21.41
N ASP A 479 16.55 -29.17 -22.27
CA ASP A 479 16.54 -28.85 -23.71
C ASP A 479 15.70 -27.60 -24.02
N ILE A 480 14.91 -27.11 -23.06
CA ILE A 480 14.05 -25.92 -23.22
C ILE A 480 14.89 -24.64 -23.09
N SER A 481 14.83 -23.79 -24.12
CA SER A 481 15.41 -22.44 -24.18
C SER A 481 16.85 -22.32 -23.63
N GLY A 482 17.70 -23.32 -23.91
CA GLY A 482 19.10 -23.34 -23.48
C GLY A 482 19.37 -23.86 -22.06
N GLY A 483 18.41 -24.56 -21.45
CA GLY A 483 18.57 -25.25 -20.16
C GLY A 483 18.33 -24.39 -18.92
N VAL A 484 17.82 -23.17 -19.09
CA VAL A 484 17.57 -22.21 -17.98
C VAL A 484 16.54 -22.74 -16.97
N LEU A 485 15.70 -23.71 -17.36
CA LEU A 485 14.71 -24.36 -16.49
C LEU A 485 15.19 -25.71 -15.91
N ALA A 486 16.42 -26.15 -16.16
CA ALA A 486 16.92 -27.47 -15.76
C ALA A 486 16.86 -27.70 -14.23
N GLU A 487 17.22 -26.70 -13.43
CA GLU A 487 17.18 -26.76 -11.96
C GLU A 487 15.79 -26.49 -11.37
N ALA A 488 14.85 -25.99 -12.18
CA ALA A 488 13.53 -25.53 -11.72
C ALA A 488 12.48 -26.65 -11.58
N GLY A 489 12.79 -27.89 -12.00
CA GLY A 489 11.79 -28.95 -12.19
C GLY A 489 10.88 -29.25 -10.98
N GLU A 490 11.43 -29.25 -9.77
CA GLU A 490 10.62 -29.46 -8.55
C GLU A 490 9.69 -28.27 -8.27
N ALA A 491 10.18 -27.04 -8.41
CA ALA A 491 9.38 -25.83 -8.22
C ALA A 491 8.24 -25.75 -9.26
N LEU A 492 8.52 -26.13 -10.51
CA LEU A 492 7.53 -26.21 -11.59
C LEU A 492 6.45 -27.27 -11.30
N GLN A 493 6.84 -28.49 -10.90
CA GLN A 493 5.85 -29.54 -10.57
C GLN A 493 5.03 -29.15 -9.33
N ASN A 494 5.65 -28.55 -8.32
CA ASN A 494 4.96 -28.08 -7.13
C ASN A 494 3.99 -26.93 -7.44
N LYS A 495 4.34 -25.99 -8.33
CA LYS A 495 3.42 -24.98 -8.86
C LYS A 495 2.26 -25.63 -9.64
N MET A 496 2.53 -26.62 -10.50
CA MET A 496 1.47 -27.34 -11.22
C MET A 496 0.52 -28.12 -10.32
N ARG A 497 0.97 -28.61 -9.15
CA ARG A 497 0.08 -29.19 -8.13
C ARG A 497 -0.91 -28.14 -7.59
N LEU A 498 -0.42 -27.00 -7.11
CA LEU A 498 -1.26 -25.91 -6.59
C LEU A 498 -2.27 -25.42 -7.63
N LEU A 499 -1.81 -25.23 -8.88
CA LEU A 499 -2.64 -24.81 -10.02
C LEU A 499 -3.67 -25.88 -10.44
N THR A 500 -3.33 -27.16 -10.35
CA THR A 500 -4.26 -28.27 -10.64
C THR A 500 -5.37 -28.35 -9.58
N LEU A 501 -5.04 -28.17 -8.30
CA LEU A 501 -6.05 -28.09 -7.23
C LEU A 501 -6.97 -26.87 -7.38
N ALA A 502 -6.43 -25.71 -7.79
CA ALA A 502 -7.23 -24.52 -8.07
C ALA A 502 -8.26 -24.76 -9.19
N SER A 503 -7.86 -25.37 -10.31
CA SER A 503 -8.78 -25.74 -11.39
C SER A 503 -9.80 -26.80 -10.96
N LEU A 504 -9.40 -27.80 -10.18
CA LEU A 504 -10.31 -28.81 -9.63
C LEU A 504 -11.38 -28.16 -8.74
N ALA A 505 -10.98 -27.27 -7.83
CA ALA A 505 -11.89 -26.49 -6.98
C ALA A 505 -12.82 -25.56 -7.77
N ALA A 506 -12.32 -24.88 -8.81
CA ALA A 506 -13.13 -24.02 -9.67
C ALA A 506 -14.16 -24.81 -10.52
N SER A 507 -13.80 -26.03 -10.95
CA SER A 507 -14.67 -26.90 -11.76
C SER A 507 -15.79 -27.60 -10.98
N THR A 508 -15.75 -27.59 -9.64
CA THR A 508 -16.59 -28.45 -8.79
C THR A 508 -17.88 -27.74 -8.33
N PRO A 509 -19.07 -28.11 -8.87
CA PRO A 509 -20.31 -27.38 -8.60
C PRO A 509 -20.89 -27.63 -7.19
N SER A 510 -20.53 -28.75 -6.56
CA SER A 510 -20.98 -29.15 -5.22
C SER A 510 -20.36 -28.33 -4.09
N ARG A 511 -19.28 -27.57 -4.36
CA ARG A 511 -18.42 -26.91 -3.37
C ARG A 511 -17.78 -27.84 -2.31
N SER A 512 -17.88 -29.17 -2.44
CA SER A 512 -17.11 -30.10 -1.63
C SER A 512 -16.25 -31.02 -2.49
N LEU A 513 -14.97 -31.14 -2.12
CA LEU A 513 -13.96 -31.98 -2.75
C LEU A 513 -13.51 -33.10 -1.80
N PRO A 514 -13.76 -34.38 -2.12
CA PRO A 514 -13.19 -35.50 -1.38
C PRO A 514 -11.65 -35.54 -1.50
N TYR A 515 -10.97 -35.89 -0.40
CA TYR A 515 -9.51 -36.02 -0.36
C TYR A 515 -8.99 -37.05 -1.37
N GLU A 516 -9.74 -38.11 -1.66
CA GLU A 516 -9.36 -39.14 -2.66
C GLU A 516 -9.24 -38.55 -4.07
N THR A 517 -10.16 -37.63 -4.44
CA THR A 517 -10.10 -36.92 -5.71
C THR A 517 -8.90 -35.99 -5.78
N ILE A 518 -8.58 -35.30 -4.68
CA ILE A 518 -7.40 -34.41 -4.58
C ILE A 518 -6.09 -35.22 -4.64
N ALA A 519 -5.97 -36.30 -3.86
CA ALA A 519 -4.81 -37.20 -3.84
C ALA A 519 -4.51 -37.76 -5.24
N THR A 520 -5.55 -38.19 -5.94
CA THR A 520 -5.46 -38.71 -7.32
C THR A 520 -5.01 -37.63 -8.29
N ALA A 521 -5.65 -36.45 -8.28
CA ALA A 521 -5.35 -35.35 -9.22
C ALA A 521 -3.96 -34.72 -9.01
N LEU A 522 -3.43 -34.73 -7.78
CA LEU A 522 -2.10 -34.20 -7.46
C LEU A 522 -0.99 -35.26 -7.49
N ARG A 523 -1.36 -36.55 -7.61
CA ARG A 523 -0.48 -37.72 -7.49
C ARG A 523 0.31 -37.71 -6.16
N VAL A 524 -0.37 -37.46 -5.04
CA VAL A 524 0.23 -37.37 -3.69
C VAL A 524 -0.41 -38.36 -2.70
N PRO A 525 0.29 -38.78 -1.64
CA PRO A 525 -0.30 -39.57 -0.56
C PRO A 525 -1.49 -38.86 0.10
N ALA A 526 -2.49 -39.63 0.54
CA ALA A 526 -3.67 -39.09 1.22
C ALA A 526 -3.34 -38.35 2.54
N THR A 527 -2.19 -38.65 3.17
CA THR A 527 -1.63 -37.93 4.32
C THR A 527 -1.23 -36.49 4.00
N ASP A 528 -0.83 -36.24 2.75
CA ASP A 528 -0.17 -34.99 2.35
C ASP A 528 -1.18 -34.00 1.75
N VAL A 529 -2.39 -34.47 1.42
CA VAL A 529 -3.49 -33.67 0.87
C VAL A 529 -3.78 -32.44 1.73
N GLU A 530 -3.79 -32.58 3.05
CA GLU A 530 -4.07 -31.46 3.97
C GLU A 530 -3.01 -30.36 3.85
N LYS A 531 -1.73 -30.72 3.71
CA LYS A 531 -0.63 -29.78 3.44
C LYS A 531 -0.84 -29.07 2.10
N TRP A 532 -1.12 -29.82 1.03
CA TRP A 532 -1.32 -29.25 -0.32
C TRP A 532 -2.53 -28.30 -0.38
N VAL A 533 -3.61 -28.59 0.34
CA VAL A 533 -4.74 -27.67 0.47
C VAL A 533 -4.35 -26.42 1.27
N ILE A 534 -3.65 -26.56 2.40
CA ILE A 534 -3.16 -25.42 3.20
C ILE A 534 -2.24 -24.51 2.39
N ASP A 535 -1.29 -25.07 1.65
CA ASP A 535 -0.34 -24.29 0.83
C ASP A 535 -1.05 -23.64 -0.38
N THR A 536 -2.12 -24.25 -0.92
CA THR A 536 -2.99 -23.63 -1.94
C THR A 536 -3.85 -22.48 -1.38
N ILE A 537 -4.26 -22.57 -0.11
CA ILE A 537 -4.95 -21.47 0.60
C ILE A 537 -3.97 -20.32 0.89
N ARG A 538 -2.74 -20.62 1.34
CA ARG A 538 -1.67 -19.63 1.54
C ARG A 538 -1.31 -18.89 0.24
N ALA A 539 -1.37 -19.58 -0.90
CA ALA A 539 -1.19 -19.00 -2.23
C ALA A 539 -2.39 -18.15 -2.73
N GLY A 540 -3.48 -18.01 -1.95
CA GLY A 540 -4.67 -17.25 -2.34
C GLY A 540 -5.50 -17.84 -3.49
N LEU A 541 -5.13 -19.04 -3.97
CA LEU A 541 -5.74 -19.69 -5.13
C LEU A 541 -7.12 -20.27 -4.82
N VAL A 542 -7.34 -20.73 -3.58
CA VAL A 542 -8.62 -21.29 -3.11
C VAL A 542 -8.83 -20.87 -1.66
N GLU A 543 -10.07 -20.58 -1.29
CA GLU A 543 -10.51 -20.37 0.10
C GLU A 543 -11.54 -21.42 0.46
N GLY A 544 -11.51 -21.94 1.68
CA GLY A 544 -12.45 -22.96 2.12
C GLY A 544 -12.21 -23.43 3.55
N LYS A 545 -12.96 -24.45 3.98
CA LYS A 545 -12.81 -25.12 5.28
C LYS A 545 -12.48 -26.59 5.08
N LEU A 546 -11.47 -27.07 5.81
CA LEU A 546 -11.05 -28.47 5.79
C LEU A 546 -11.91 -29.29 6.77
N SER A 547 -12.33 -30.50 6.39
CA SER A 547 -13.16 -31.39 7.20
C SER A 547 -12.54 -32.78 7.30
N GLN A 548 -11.52 -32.90 8.15
CA GLN A 548 -10.76 -34.14 8.37
C GLN A 548 -11.67 -35.33 8.77
N LEU A 549 -12.72 -35.11 9.57
CA LEU A 549 -13.70 -36.15 9.94
C LEU A 549 -14.53 -36.68 8.75
N ARG A 550 -14.60 -35.95 7.64
CA ARG A 550 -15.31 -36.37 6.41
C ARG A 550 -14.36 -36.69 5.26
N SER A 551 -13.06 -36.45 5.43
CA SER A 551 -12.07 -36.44 4.34
C SER A 551 -12.52 -35.56 3.17
N GLU A 552 -13.08 -34.37 3.47
CA GLU A 552 -13.63 -33.42 2.49
C GLU A 552 -13.05 -32.01 2.69
N PHE A 553 -12.85 -31.28 1.59
CA PHE A 553 -12.53 -29.86 1.57
C PHE A 553 -13.70 -29.05 1.02
N LEU A 554 -14.27 -28.17 1.84
CA LEU A 554 -15.41 -27.32 1.50
C LEU A 554 -14.92 -25.98 0.90
N VAL A 555 -15.04 -25.84 -0.41
CA VAL A 555 -14.61 -24.67 -1.19
C VAL A 555 -15.60 -23.51 -1.03
N HIS A 556 -15.11 -22.36 -0.57
CA HIS A 556 -15.84 -21.10 -0.51
C HIS A 556 -15.62 -20.26 -1.77
N ARG A 557 -14.35 -20.08 -2.17
CA ARG A 557 -13.90 -19.36 -3.38
C ARG A 557 -12.80 -20.16 -4.05
N ALA A 558 -12.74 -20.15 -5.39
CA ALA A 558 -11.60 -20.64 -6.15
C ALA A 558 -11.25 -19.62 -7.25
N THR A 559 -9.96 -19.45 -7.53
CA THR A 559 -9.45 -18.59 -8.59
C THR A 559 -9.46 -19.35 -9.91
N TYR A 560 -10.05 -18.75 -10.96
CA TYR A 560 -10.03 -19.30 -12.32
C TYR A 560 -8.73 -18.88 -13.01
N ARG A 561 -7.91 -19.83 -13.47
CA ARG A 561 -6.67 -19.53 -14.23
C ARG A 561 -6.94 -18.84 -15.58
N VAL A 562 -8.06 -19.20 -16.23
CA VAL A 562 -8.50 -18.62 -17.51
C VAL A 562 -9.95 -18.16 -17.34
N PHE A 563 -10.18 -16.87 -17.53
CA PHE A 563 -11.51 -16.26 -17.43
C PHE A 563 -12.01 -15.84 -18.82
N GLY A 564 -12.76 -16.74 -19.48
CA GLY A 564 -13.27 -16.53 -20.83
C GLY A 564 -14.76 -16.21 -20.90
N GLU A 565 -15.29 -16.20 -22.13
CA GLU A 565 -16.72 -15.92 -22.42
C GLU A 565 -17.68 -16.86 -21.67
N LYS A 566 -17.30 -18.12 -21.46
CA LYS A 566 -18.10 -19.10 -20.70
C LYS A 566 -18.32 -18.67 -19.24
N GLN A 567 -17.26 -18.19 -18.59
CA GLN A 567 -17.29 -17.68 -17.23
C GLN A 567 -18.06 -16.35 -17.15
N TRP A 568 -17.91 -15.47 -18.14
CA TRP A 568 -18.74 -14.26 -18.26
C TRP A 568 -20.25 -14.58 -18.40
N ALA A 569 -20.61 -15.57 -19.22
CA ALA A 569 -22.00 -16.00 -19.38
C ALA A 569 -22.58 -16.58 -18.07
N GLU A 570 -21.78 -17.31 -17.29
CA GLU A 570 -22.19 -17.81 -15.97
C GLU A 570 -22.40 -16.66 -14.97
N VAL A 571 -21.47 -15.69 -14.91
CA VAL A 571 -21.60 -14.50 -14.06
C VAL A 571 -22.83 -13.68 -14.44
N GLN A 572 -23.08 -13.47 -15.75
CA GLN A 572 -24.29 -12.81 -16.24
C GLN A 572 -25.55 -13.58 -15.82
N GLY A 573 -25.55 -14.92 -15.93
CA GLY A 573 -26.66 -15.76 -15.47
C GLY A 573 -26.95 -15.60 -13.97
N ARG A 574 -25.91 -15.63 -13.13
CA ARG A 574 -26.01 -15.44 -11.67
C ARG A 574 -26.50 -14.03 -11.32
N LEU A 575 -25.96 -12.98 -11.94
CA LEU A 575 -26.42 -11.59 -11.76
C LEU A 575 -27.88 -11.42 -12.18
N MET A 576 -28.32 -12.07 -13.27
CA MET A 576 -29.72 -12.04 -13.71
C MET A 576 -30.67 -12.83 -12.81
N VAL A 577 -30.18 -13.80 -12.02
CA VAL A 577 -30.96 -14.41 -10.92
C VAL A 577 -31.03 -13.44 -9.72
N TRP A 578 -29.90 -12.89 -9.29
CA TRP A 578 -29.84 -12.01 -8.12
C TRP A 578 -30.66 -10.72 -8.31
N ARG A 579 -30.56 -10.10 -9.51
CA ARG A 579 -31.39 -8.96 -9.92
C ARG A 579 -32.88 -9.26 -9.74
N ARG A 580 -33.38 -10.40 -10.26
CA ARG A 580 -34.79 -10.79 -10.14
C ARG A 580 -35.21 -11.00 -8.69
N SER A 581 -34.33 -11.54 -7.86
CA SER A 581 -34.57 -11.69 -6.41
C SER A 581 -34.69 -10.33 -5.73
N LEU A 582 -33.79 -9.37 -6.02
CA LEU A 582 -33.85 -8.00 -5.49
C LEU A 582 -35.10 -7.25 -5.98
N GLU A 583 -35.48 -7.40 -7.26
CA GLU A 583 -36.73 -6.85 -7.82
C GLU A 583 -37.97 -7.44 -7.12
N GLN A 584 -37.96 -8.73 -6.79
CA GLN A 584 -39.03 -9.39 -6.02
C GLN A 584 -39.10 -8.88 -4.57
N VAL A 585 -37.97 -8.80 -3.85
CA VAL A 585 -37.92 -8.27 -2.48
C VAL A 585 -38.38 -6.80 -2.43
N LEU A 586 -37.95 -5.97 -3.39
CA LEU A 586 -38.41 -4.59 -3.52
C LEU A 586 -39.92 -4.53 -3.81
N GLY A 587 -40.46 -5.45 -4.60
CA GLY A 587 -41.90 -5.61 -4.82
C GLY A 587 -42.66 -5.93 -3.53
N VAL A 588 -42.17 -6.90 -2.76
CA VAL A 588 -42.76 -7.27 -1.45
C VAL A 588 -42.74 -6.07 -0.50
N VAL A 589 -41.59 -5.43 -0.29
CA VAL A 589 -41.44 -4.26 0.61
C VAL A 589 -42.36 -3.09 0.20
N ARG A 590 -42.54 -2.84 -1.10
CA ARG A 590 -43.52 -1.85 -1.59
C ARG A 590 -44.96 -2.27 -1.26
N SER A 591 -45.33 -3.52 -1.53
CA SER A 591 -46.69 -4.03 -1.27
C SER A 591 -47.04 -4.06 0.23
N GLU A 592 -46.08 -4.36 1.10
CA GLU A 592 -46.21 -4.30 2.56
C GLU A 592 -46.39 -2.85 3.04
N ARG A 593 -45.58 -1.90 2.53
CA ARG A 593 -45.73 -0.47 2.83
C ARG A 593 -47.09 0.06 2.39
N GLU A 594 -47.57 -0.32 1.20
CA GLU A 594 -48.90 0.05 0.72
C GLU A 594 -50.01 -0.60 1.53
N ARG A 595 -49.83 -1.85 2.00
CA ARG A 595 -50.80 -2.50 2.90
C ARG A 595 -50.87 -1.80 4.25
N PHE A 596 -49.73 -1.52 4.88
CA PHE A 596 -49.68 -0.80 6.15
C PHE A 596 -50.33 0.59 6.08
N VAL A 597 -50.08 1.35 5.01
CA VAL A 597 -50.75 2.66 4.79
C VAL A 597 -52.27 2.48 4.62
N ARG A 598 -52.72 1.46 3.88
CA ARG A 598 -54.15 1.17 3.66
C ARG A 598 -54.85 0.73 4.95
N GLU A 599 -54.23 -0.14 5.72
CA GLU A 599 -54.71 -0.62 7.03
C GLU A 599 -54.76 0.53 8.05
N GLY A 600 -53.73 1.40 8.07
CA GLY A 600 -53.71 2.61 8.90
C GLY A 600 -54.81 3.61 8.56
N LEU A 601 -55.09 3.82 7.26
CA LEU A 601 -56.21 4.66 6.81
C LEU A 601 -57.57 4.07 7.19
N GLN A 602 -57.75 2.76 7.05
CA GLN A 602 -58.97 2.05 7.46
C GLN A 602 -59.18 2.10 8.99
N ALA A 603 -58.11 1.94 9.77
CA ALA A 603 -58.15 2.06 11.22
C ALA A 603 -58.48 3.49 11.68
N ALA A 604 -57.94 4.51 11.00
CA ALA A 604 -58.28 5.90 11.26
C ALA A 604 -59.75 6.21 10.97
N GLN A 605 -60.28 5.75 9.82
CA GLN A 605 -61.69 5.89 9.46
C GLN A 605 -62.62 5.20 10.47
N ALA A 606 -62.32 3.96 10.85
CA ALA A 606 -63.09 3.23 11.87
C ALA A 606 -63.05 3.91 13.26
N ALA A 607 -61.92 4.53 13.63
CA ALA A 607 -61.81 5.32 14.86
C ALA A 607 -62.62 6.62 14.81
N GLU A 608 -62.69 7.28 13.65
CA GLU A 608 -63.48 8.49 13.45
C GLU A 608 -65.00 8.19 13.46
N GLU A 609 -65.44 7.12 12.79
CA GLU A 609 -66.82 6.63 12.87
C GLU A 609 -67.22 6.26 14.32
N ALA A 610 -66.33 5.58 15.06
CA ALA A 610 -66.54 5.24 16.46
C ALA A 610 -66.57 6.47 17.39
N ALA A 611 -65.90 7.56 17.03
CA ALA A 611 -65.97 8.84 17.73
C ALA A 611 -67.30 9.56 17.45
N GLN A 612 -67.71 9.64 16.17
CA GLN A 612 -68.98 10.25 15.77
C GLN A 612 -70.20 9.49 16.34
N GLY A 613 -70.13 8.16 16.40
CA GLY A 613 -71.19 7.31 16.98
C GLY A 613 -71.51 7.61 18.45
N LYS A 614 -70.55 8.12 19.23
CA LYS A 614 -70.75 8.54 20.63
C LYS A 614 -71.44 9.91 20.78
N GLY A 615 -71.64 10.66 19.70
CA GLY A 615 -72.24 11.99 19.74
C GLY A 615 -73.76 12.01 19.91
N ASN A 616 -74.47 10.95 19.51
CA ASN A 616 -75.92 10.99 19.29
C ASN A 616 -76.78 10.32 20.37
N ASP A 617 -76.21 9.51 21.27
CA ASP A 617 -76.99 8.75 22.27
C ASP A 617 -77.29 9.57 23.54
N LYS A 618 -77.97 10.70 23.34
CA LYS A 618 -78.38 11.63 24.41
C LYS A 618 -79.81 12.15 24.29
N SER A 619 -80.69 11.43 23.58
CA SER A 619 -82.12 11.77 23.54
C SER A 619 -83.07 10.60 23.26
N LYS A 620 -83.24 9.70 24.24
CA LYS A 620 -84.57 9.25 24.74
C LYS A 620 -84.45 8.27 25.91
N GLY A 621 -85.21 8.53 26.96
CA GLY A 621 -85.54 7.52 27.98
C GLY A 621 -86.89 6.84 27.70
N SER A 622 -87.29 6.02 28.67
CA SER A 622 -88.54 5.26 28.83
C SER A 622 -88.86 4.11 27.85
N ASP A 623 -89.01 2.94 28.49
CA ASP A 623 -89.83 1.77 28.15
C ASP A 623 -90.41 1.59 26.74
N ARG A 624 -90.09 0.42 26.15
CA ARG A 624 -91.07 -0.69 26.19
C ARG A 624 -90.45 -2.08 25.99
N ARG A 625 -90.92 -3.02 26.81
CA ARG A 625 -90.74 -4.47 26.63
C ARG A 625 -91.62 -5.00 25.49
N ARG A 626 -91.31 -6.23 25.05
CA ARG A 626 -92.21 -7.28 24.50
C ARG A 626 -92.45 -7.28 22.98
N HIS A 627 -92.51 -8.40 22.25
CA HIS A 627 -91.98 -9.79 22.39
C HIS A 627 -92.40 -10.59 21.13
N GLY A 628 -91.47 -11.25 20.43
CA GLY A 628 -91.75 -12.23 19.37
C GLY A 628 -92.28 -11.68 18.02
N ASN A 629 -92.38 -12.49 16.96
CA ASN A 629 -91.85 -13.85 16.78
C ASN A 629 -91.74 -14.27 15.29
N ASN A 630 -90.70 -15.04 14.95
CA ASN A 630 -90.53 -16.03 13.85
C ASN A 630 -90.94 -15.77 12.37
N ASN A 631 -90.12 -16.41 11.50
CA ASN A 631 -90.37 -16.81 10.10
C ASN A 631 -90.40 -15.68 9.03
N SER A 632 -90.02 -15.91 7.76
CA SER A 632 -89.80 -17.20 7.06
C SER A 632 -88.58 -17.20 6.13
N SER A 633 -87.93 -18.37 6.03
CA SER A 633 -87.16 -18.95 4.90
C SER A 633 -87.04 -18.20 3.55
N SER A 634 -85.82 -18.18 3.02
CA SER A 634 -85.55 -18.30 1.57
C SER A 634 -84.30 -19.19 1.34
N SER A 635 -84.24 -19.92 0.22
CA SER A 635 -83.24 -20.99 0.04
C SER A 635 -82.93 -21.35 -1.43
N SER A 636 -81.80 -20.88 -1.94
CA SER A 636 -81.10 -21.32 -3.17
C SER A 636 -79.73 -20.62 -3.20
N GLN A 637 -78.57 -21.31 -3.17
CA GLN A 637 -77.94 -22.04 -4.29
C GLN A 637 -77.83 -21.19 -5.57
N GLN A 638 -76.66 -20.98 -6.21
CA GLN A 638 -75.28 -21.52 -6.09
C GLN A 638 -74.25 -20.34 -6.20
N GLN A 639 -72.92 -20.45 -6.09
CA GLN A 639 -71.98 -21.56 -6.36
C GLN A 639 -70.71 -21.44 -5.46
N GLN A 640 -69.83 -22.45 -5.45
CA GLN A 640 -68.85 -22.67 -4.36
C GLN A 640 -67.42 -22.15 -4.64
N GLN A 641 -66.76 -21.68 -3.59
CA GLN A 641 -65.29 -21.76 -3.43
C GLN A 641 -64.93 -22.97 -2.55
N PRO A 642 -63.82 -23.70 -2.81
CA PRO A 642 -63.29 -24.69 -1.89
C PRO A 642 -62.51 -24.04 -0.73
N ALA A 643 -62.50 -24.69 0.44
CA ALA A 643 -61.91 -24.15 1.67
C ALA A 643 -60.41 -24.45 1.82
N ALA A 644 -59.71 -23.62 2.59
CA ALA A 644 -58.39 -23.94 3.13
C ALA A 644 -58.51 -24.93 4.30
N VAL A 645 -57.56 -25.88 4.39
CA VAL A 645 -57.45 -26.85 5.50
C VAL A 645 -56.07 -26.66 6.15
N ALA A 646 -56.05 -26.59 7.48
CA ALA A 646 -54.82 -26.39 8.26
C ALA A 646 -54.12 -27.71 8.61
N PRO A 647 -52.78 -27.68 8.65
CA PRO A 647 -51.99 -28.36 9.70
C PRO A 647 -50.95 -27.39 10.30
N ALA A 648 -50.26 -27.70 11.40
CA ALA A 648 -50.54 -28.51 12.59
C ALA A 648 -49.52 -28.06 13.67
N SER A 649 -49.81 -28.25 14.96
CA SER A 649 -49.03 -27.63 16.06
C SER A 649 -48.11 -28.59 16.82
N ALA A 650 -46.97 -28.05 17.28
CA ALA A 650 -46.06 -28.58 18.31
C ALA A 650 -45.18 -29.80 17.92
N PRO A 651 -44.05 -30.07 18.63
CA PRO A 651 -43.55 -29.39 19.84
C PRO A 651 -42.25 -28.59 19.67
N VAL A 652 -41.91 -27.84 20.72
CA VAL A 652 -40.55 -27.32 20.99
C VAL A 652 -39.98 -28.16 22.14
N GLU A 653 -38.80 -28.76 21.95
CA GLU A 653 -38.01 -29.30 23.06
C GLU A 653 -36.99 -28.27 23.52
N ALA A 654 -36.84 -28.14 24.83
CA ALA A 654 -35.80 -27.34 25.46
C ALA A 654 -34.67 -28.27 25.92
N VAL A 655 -33.43 -27.91 25.64
CA VAL A 655 -32.24 -28.49 26.28
C VAL A 655 -31.49 -27.35 26.95
N THR A 656 -31.03 -27.60 28.17
CA THR A 656 -30.44 -26.61 29.08
C THR A 656 -29.01 -26.26 28.71
N ALA A 657 -28.59 -25.05 29.11
CA ALA A 657 -27.18 -24.77 29.30
C ALA A 657 -26.72 -25.27 30.67
N GLU A 658 -25.55 -25.90 30.71
CA GLU A 658 -24.64 -26.05 31.85
C GLU A 658 -23.21 -26.05 31.29
#